data_AF-A0A672SK24-F1
#
_entry.id   AF-A0A672SK24-F1
#
_cell.length_a   1.000
_cell.length_b   1.000
_cell.length_c   1.000
_cell.angle_alpha   90.00
_cell.angle_beta   90.00
_cell.angle_gamma   90.00
#
_symmetry.space_group_name_H-M   'P 1'
#
loop_
_entity.id
_entity.type
_entity.pdbx_description
1 polymer ?
#
loop_
_entity_poly.entity_id
_entity_poly.type
_entity_poly.pdbx_seq_one_letter_code
_entity_poly.pdbx_strand_id
1 'polypeptide(L)'
;MDHHHHHQQQHHDHYDGGENDYMQQEDDWDRDMLLDPAWEKQQRKTFTAWCNSHLRKAGTQIENIEEDFRDGLKLMLLLEVISGERLAKPERGKMRVHKISNVNKALDFIASKGVKLVSIGAEEIVDGNAKMTLGMIWTIILRFAIQDISVEETSAKEGLLLWCQRKTAPYKNVNIQNFHISWKDGLGFCALIHRHRPELIDYGKLRKDDPMTNLNTAFDVAEKYLDIPKMLDAEDIVGTARPDEKAIMTYVSSFYHAFSGAQKVSQGTPLNVMNFYTYPICPSPHSLLEWIRRTIPWLENRVPENTMQAMQQKLEDFRDYRRLHKPPKVQEKCQLEINFNTLQTKLRLSNRPAFMPSEGKMVSDISSAWGSLEGAEKGYEEWLLNEIRRLERLDHLAEKFRQKAAIHEAWTDGKEEMLQQKDYETASLSDIKALLKKHEAFESDLAAHQDRVEQIAAIAQELNELEYYDSPSVNARCQQICDQWDSLGVLTQKRSEALQRTEKLLETIDQLYLEFAKRAAPFNNWMEGAMEDLQDTFIVHTIEEIQGLSTAHEQFKATLPEADKERQAILGIHNEIAKIVQTYHVNMAGTNPYTTINPQEINAKWDKVRQLVPQRDQALIEEHARQQNNERLRRQFANQANVIGPWIQTKMEEIGRISIEMHGTLEDQLTHLRQYEKSIVNYKPKIDQLEGDHQLIQEALIFDNKHTNYTMEHIRVGWEQLLTTIARTINEIENQILTRDAKGISQDQMNEFRASFNHFDRDHSGKLGAEEFKACLISLGFDIGNDAQGEAEFARIMSIVDPNRLGVITFQAFIDFMSRETADTDTADQVMTSFKVLAGDKNYILADELRRELPPDQAEYCIARMTPYTGPDAVPGALDYMSFSTALYGESDL
;
A
#
# COMPACT_ATOMS: atom_id res chain seq x y z
N MET A 1 -15.31 -49.84 9.70
CA MET A 1 -15.60 -48.80 10.71
C MET A 1 -17.05 -48.39 10.51
N ASP A 2 -18.03 -49.29 10.65
CA ASP A 2 -18.43 -50.14 11.81
C ASP A 2 -19.76 -49.54 12.32
N HIS A 3 -20.84 -50.24 12.64
CA HIS A 3 -21.17 -51.66 12.79
C HIS A 3 -22.72 -51.75 12.83
N HIS A 4 -23.36 -52.70 12.13
CA HIS A 4 -24.05 -53.89 12.69
C HIS A 4 -25.28 -53.62 13.59
N HIS A 5 -26.51 -53.95 13.17
CA HIS A 5 -27.20 -55.27 13.11
C HIS A 5 -27.98 -55.63 14.39
N HIS A 6 -29.28 -55.96 14.22
CA HIS A 6 -30.11 -57.04 14.82
C HIS A 6 -31.59 -56.68 14.52
N HIS A 7 -32.58 -57.51 14.21
CA HIS A 7 -32.79 -58.96 14.00
C HIS A 7 -34.21 -59.05 13.32
N GLN A 8 -34.43 -59.86 12.26
CA GLN A 8 -35.12 -61.17 12.29
C GLN A 8 -36.51 -61.17 12.95
N GLN A 9 -37.63 -61.63 12.36
CA GLN A 9 -37.93 -62.87 11.62
C GLN A 9 -39.28 -62.70 10.85
N GLN A 10 -39.42 -63.07 9.57
CA GLN A 10 -39.92 -64.37 9.04
C GLN A 10 -41.43 -64.64 9.32
N HIS A 11 -42.29 -65.11 8.40
CA HIS A 11 -42.09 -65.99 7.25
C HIS A 11 -43.33 -66.01 6.29
N HIS A 12 -43.04 -66.21 4.99
CA HIS A 12 -43.75 -67.07 3.99
C HIS A 12 -45.23 -66.82 3.65
N ASP A 13 -45.76 -67.10 2.45
CA ASP A 13 -45.29 -67.31 1.06
C ASP A 13 -46.57 -67.66 0.27
N HIS A 14 -46.48 -67.51 -1.05
CA HIS A 14 -47.10 -68.35 -2.08
C HIS A 14 -48.32 -67.90 -2.91
N TYR A 15 -48.18 -68.42 -4.13
CA TYR A 15 -48.67 -68.16 -5.47
C TYR A 15 -50.09 -68.69 -5.79
N ASP A 16 -50.70 -68.02 -6.78
CA ASP A 16 -51.45 -68.57 -7.93
C ASP A 16 -52.93 -69.01 -7.84
N GLY A 17 -53.66 -68.69 -8.91
CA GLY A 17 -54.64 -69.60 -9.55
C GLY A 17 -56.13 -69.55 -9.16
N GLY A 18 -56.94 -68.99 -10.06
CA GLY A 18 -58.08 -69.73 -10.67
C GLY A 18 -59.42 -69.90 -9.92
N GLU A 19 -60.43 -69.16 -10.42
CA GLU A 19 -61.85 -69.51 -10.67
C GLU A 19 -62.67 -70.48 -9.78
N ASN A 20 -63.89 -70.00 -9.46
CA ASN A 20 -65.18 -70.68 -9.22
C ASN A 20 -65.31 -71.65 -8.03
N ASP A 21 -66.15 -71.30 -7.02
CA ASP A 21 -67.39 -72.05 -6.75
C ASP A 21 -68.37 -71.33 -5.80
N TYR A 22 -69.64 -71.69 -5.90
CA TYR A 22 -70.82 -71.18 -5.19
C TYR A 22 -71.02 -71.78 -3.77
N MET A 23 -71.75 -71.03 -2.92
CA MET A 23 -72.55 -71.44 -1.74
C MET A 23 -71.86 -71.94 -0.44
N GLN A 24 -72.06 -71.21 0.66
CA GLN A 24 -72.52 -71.69 1.99
C GLN A 24 -72.66 -70.47 2.94
N GLN A 25 -73.89 -70.03 3.23
CA GLN A 25 -74.71 -70.33 4.42
C GLN A 25 -74.23 -69.65 5.72
N GLU A 26 -74.95 -68.57 6.05
CA GLU A 26 -75.18 -68.07 7.42
C GLU A 26 -75.80 -69.17 8.28
N ASP A 27 -75.44 -69.20 9.57
CA ASP A 27 -76.26 -69.58 10.73
C ASP A 27 -75.30 -69.81 11.93
N ASP A 28 -75.57 -69.55 13.21
CA ASP A 28 -76.73 -69.00 13.93
C ASP A 28 -76.42 -69.21 15.43
N TRP A 29 -76.08 -68.16 16.19
CA TRP A 29 -76.07 -68.21 17.67
C TRP A 29 -76.69 -66.92 18.22
N ASP A 30 -77.97 -66.70 17.88
CA ASP A 30 -78.94 -66.14 18.81
C ASP A 30 -78.92 -66.94 20.13
N ARG A 31 -78.93 -66.26 21.29
CA ARG A 31 -80.16 -66.24 22.11
C ARG A 31 -80.06 -65.43 23.40
N ASP A 32 -81.06 -64.57 23.52
CA ASP A 32 -81.84 -64.29 24.71
C ASP A 32 -81.14 -63.62 25.90
N MET A 33 -81.15 -62.28 25.87
CA MET A 33 -81.67 -61.54 27.03
C MET A 33 -82.56 -60.36 26.60
N LEU A 34 -83.86 -60.58 26.82
CA LEU A 34 -84.94 -59.63 27.08
C LEU A 34 -85.21 -58.54 26.04
N LEU A 35 -86.20 -58.85 25.19
CA LEU A 35 -87.20 -57.96 24.58
C LEU A 35 -87.08 -56.49 25.00
N ASP A 36 -86.60 -55.66 24.07
CA ASP A 36 -87.13 -54.31 23.96
C ASP A 36 -88.12 -54.28 22.77
N PRO A 37 -89.45 -54.24 23.02
CA PRO A 37 -90.47 -54.00 22.00
C PRO A 37 -90.32 -52.64 21.30
N ALA A 38 -89.35 -51.80 21.72
CA ALA A 38 -89.11 -50.47 21.18
C ALA A 38 -88.94 -50.45 19.66
N TRP A 39 -88.22 -51.42 19.06
CA TRP A 39 -88.00 -51.41 17.61
C TRP A 39 -89.29 -51.70 16.82
N GLU A 40 -90.12 -52.64 17.29
CA GLU A 40 -91.43 -52.95 16.68
C GLU A 40 -92.40 -51.77 16.84
N LYS A 41 -92.38 -51.11 18.00
CA LYS A 41 -93.18 -49.91 18.26
C LYS A 41 -92.76 -48.74 17.36
N GLN A 42 -91.45 -48.54 17.19
CA GLN A 42 -90.89 -47.47 16.35
C GLN A 42 -91.19 -47.71 14.86
N GLN A 43 -91.02 -48.94 14.35
CA GLN A 43 -91.40 -49.29 12.98
C GLN A 43 -92.90 -49.17 12.76
N ARG A 44 -93.74 -49.61 13.70
CA ARG A 44 -95.20 -49.47 13.60
C ARG A 44 -95.62 -48.02 13.41
N LYS A 45 -95.12 -47.09 14.24
CA LYS A 45 -95.43 -45.66 14.10
C LYS A 45 -94.95 -45.11 12.75
N THR A 46 -93.69 -45.38 12.39
CA THR A 46 -93.08 -44.85 11.17
C THR A 46 -93.75 -45.36 9.91
N PHE A 47 -94.00 -46.66 9.83
CA PHE A 47 -94.62 -47.28 8.66
C PHE A 47 -96.10 -46.89 8.56
N THR A 48 -96.82 -46.75 9.68
CA THR A 48 -98.20 -46.24 9.68
C THR A 48 -98.25 -44.81 9.13
N ALA A 49 -97.38 -43.93 9.62
CA ALA A 49 -97.28 -42.55 9.16
C ALA A 49 -96.86 -42.46 7.67
N TRP A 50 -95.94 -43.31 7.24
CA TRP A 50 -95.53 -43.41 5.84
C TRP A 50 -96.69 -43.85 4.94
N CYS A 51 -97.41 -44.91 5.30
CA CYS A 51 -98.59 -45.36 4.56
C CYS A 51 -99.65 -44.24 4.49
N ASN A 52 -99.91 -43.54 5.60
CA ASN A 52 -100.86 -42.43 5.65
C ASN A 52 -100.43 -41.24 4.80
N SER A 53 -99.12 -40.97 4.68
CA SER A 53 -98.59 -39.91 3.80
C SER A 53 -98.94 -40.09 2.32
N HIS A 54 -99.13 -41.35 1.89
CA HIS A 54 -99.55 -41.73 0.56
C HIS A 54 -101.07 -41.90 0.47
N LEU A 55 -101.70 -42.59 1.43
CA LEU A 55 -103.15 -42.83 1.45
C LEU A 55 -103.98 -41.56 1.60
N ARG A 56 -103.45 -40.49 2.23
CA ARG A 56 -104.11 -39.17 2.27
C ARG A 56 -104.42 -38.63 0.87
N LYS A 57 -103.61 -38.96 -0.15
CA LYS A 57 -103.84 -38.56 -1.54
C LYS A 57 -105.03 -39.28 -2.18
N ALA A 58 -105.40 -40.45 -1.66
CA ALA A 58 -106.59 -41.21 -2.05
C ALA A 58 -107.77 -41.02 -1.09
N GLY A 59 -107.67 -40.07 -0.14
CA GLY A 59 -108.75 -39.72 0.79
C GLY A 59 -109.03 -40.75 1.89
N THR A 60 -108.06 -41.59 2.25
CA THR A 60 -108.20 -42.59 3.32
C THR A 60 -106.98 -42.62 4.23
N GLN A 61 -107.09 -43.28 5.38
CA GLN A 61 -106.01 -43.46 6.36
C GLN A 61 -106.14 -44.79 7.12
N ILE A 62 -105.05 -45.19 7.76
CA ILE A 62 -104.95 -46.30 8.69
C ILE A 62 -104.62 -45.80 10.10
N GLU A 63 -105.24 -46.39 11.11
CA GLU A 63 -104.99 -46.13 12.52
C GLU A 63 -104.13 -47.24 13.13
N ASN A 64 -104.42 -48.50 12.78
CA ASN A 64 -103.66 -49.65 13.25
C ASN A 64 -103.21 -50.50 12.05
N ILE A 65 -101.92 -50.44 11.74
CA ILE A 65 -101.31 -51.13 10.60
C ILE A 65 -101.53 -52.65 10.60
N GLU A 66 -101.69 -53.27 11.77
CA GLU A 66 -101.87 -54.72 11.92
C GLU A 66 -103.31 -55.15 11.62
N GLU A 67 -104.28 -54.25 11.79
CA GLU A 67 -105.70 -54.55 11.59
C GLU A 67 -106.21 -54.03 10.25
N ASP A 68 -105.78 -52.83 9.86
CA ASP A 68 -106.30 -52.11 8.70
C ASP A 68 -105.86 -52.69 7.36
N PHE A 69 -104.77 -53.47 7.31
CA PHE A 69 -104.33 -54.16 6.09
C PHE A 69 -104.85 -55.59 5.96
N ARG A 70 -105.53 -56.12 6.98
CA ARG A 70 -106.01 -57.51 7.00
C ARG A 70 -107.05 -57.83 5.93
N ASP A 71 -107.76 -56.83 5.40
CA ASP A 71 -108.75 -57.04 4.33
C ASP A 71 -108.19 -56.91 2.91
N GLY A 72 -106.91 -56.50 2.79
CA GLY A 72 -106.20 -56.29 1.53
C GLY A 72 -106.63 -55.05 0.74
N LEU A 73 -107.72 -54.37 1.10
CA LEU A 73 -108.26 -53.26 0.31
C LEU A 73 -107.39 -52.00 0.41
N LYS A 74 -107.03 -51.61 1.64
CA LYS A 74 -106.15 -50.46 1.86
C LYS A 74 -104.72 -50.73 1.37
N LEU A 75 -104.28 -52.00 1.40
CA LEU A 75 -102.98 -52.42 0.87
C LEU A 75 -102.93 -52.31 -0.65
N MET A 76 -103.95 -52.81 -1.35
CA MET A 76 -104.06 -52.67 -2.81
C MET A 76 -104.10 -51.19 -3.21
N LEU A 77 -104.89 -50.37 -2.51
CA LEU A 77 -104.97 -48.94 -2.79
C LEU A 77 -103.63 -48.22 -2.55
N LEU A 78 -102.90 -48.58 -1.49
CA LEU A 78 -101.55 -48.06 -1.25
C LEU A 78 -100.62 -48.37 -2.42
N LEU A 79 -100.64 -49.61 -2.93
CA LEU A 79 -99.83 -50.03 -4.09
C LEU A 79 -100.21 -49.26 -5.37
N GLU A 80 -101.49 -49.00 -5.60
CA GLU A 80 -101.94 -48.18 -6.73
C GLU A 80 -101.41 -46.74 -6.63
N VAL A 81 -101.47 -46.15 -5.43
CA VAL A 81 -101.03 -44.76 -5.21
C VAL A 81 -99.52 -44.60 -5.36
N ILE A 82 -98.72 -45.54 -4.86
CA ILE A 82 -97.25 -45.43 -4.94
C ILE A 82 -96.70 -45.80 -6.32
N SER A 83 -97.35 -46.73 -7.04
CA SER A 83 -96.90 -47.16 -8.37
C SER A 83 -97.47 -46.33 -9.52
N GLY A 84 -98.62 -45.66 -9.31
CA GLY A 84 -99.37 -44.97 -10.35
C GLY A 84 -100.14 -45.90 -11.30
N GLU A 85 -100.12 -47.21 -11.06
CA GLU A 85 -100.79 -48.24 -11.86
C GLU A 85 -102.03 -48.77 -11.16
N ARG A 86 -103.08 -49.12 -11.93
CA ARG A 86 -104.29 -49.71 -11.36
C ARG A 86 -104.15 -51.23 -11.20
N LEU A 87 -104.48 -51.74 -10.03
CA LEU A 87 -104.50 -53.17 -9.74
C LEU A 87 -105.84 -53.79 -10.21
N ALA A 88 -105.88 -55.12 -10.27
CA ALA A 88 -107.11 -55.85 -10.55
C ALA A 88 -108.19 -55.50 -9.50
N LYS A 89 -109.46 -55.43 -9.92
CA LYS A 89 -110.56 -55.00 -9.03
C LYS A 89 -110.60 -55.86 -7.75
N PRO A 90 -110.72 -55.23 -6.56
CA PRO A 90 -110.78 -55.95 -5.30
C PRO A 90 -112.14 -56.63 -5.09
N GLU A 91 -112.12 -57.77 -4.40
CA GLU A 91 -113.31 -58.46 -3.91
C GLU A 91 -113.86 -57.73 -2.68
N ARG A 92 -115.13 -57.30 -2.70
CA ARG A 92 -115.74 -56.50 -1.60
C ARG A 92 -116.39 -57.34 -0.49
N GLY A 93 -116.17 -58.65 -0.46
CA GLY A 93 -116.82 -59.55 0.49
C GLY A 93 -116.13 -59.59 1.86
N LYS A 94 -116.90 -59.84 2.94
CA LYS A 94 -116.41 -59.82 4.33
C LYS A 94 -115.72 -61.12 4.81
N MET A 95 -115.88 -62.23 4.08
CA MET A 95 -115.31 -63.54 4.45
C MET A 95 -113.78 -63.56 4.34
N ARG A 96 -113.11 -64.35 5.21
CA ARG A 96 -111.64 -64.50 5.24
C ARG A 96 -111.03 -64.86 3.88
N VAL A 97 -111.72 -65.69 3.09
CA VAL A 97 -111.27 -66.07 1.73
C VAL A 97 -111.19 -64.88 0.76
N HIS A 98 -112.10 -63.91 0.85
CA HIS A 98 -112.06 -62.71 0.02
C HIS A 98 -110.90 -61.78 0.42
N LYS A 99 -110.64 -61.69 1.73
CA LYS A 99 -109.49 -60.94 2.26
C LYS A 99 -108.15 -61.53 1.79
N ILE A 100 -108.01 -62.86 1.87
CA ILE A 100 -106.83 -63.58 1.36
C ILE A 100 -106.67 -63.36 -0.14
N SER A 101 -107.76 -63.40 -0.92
CA SER A 101 -107.70 -63.12 -2.36
C SER A 101 -107.21 -61.70 -2.67
N ASN A 102 -107.68 -60.69 -1.93
CA ASN A 102 -107.21 -59.30 -2.09
C ASN A 102 -105.74 -59.13 -1.71
N VAL A 103 -105.30 -59.73 -0.60
CA VAL A 103 -103.89 -59.70 -0.19
C VAL A 103 -103.02 -60.42 -1.21
N ASN A 104 -103.43 -61.58 -1.74
CA ASN A 104 -102.71 -62.27 -2.81
C ASN A 104 -102.56 -61.41 -4.07
N LYS A 105 -103.63 -60.72 -4.52
CA LYS A 105 -103.56 -59.77 -5.63
C LYS A 105 -102.52 -58.66 -5.38
N ALA A 106 -102.40 -58.19 -4.13
CA ALA A 106 -101.40 -57.22 -3.74
C ALA A 106 -99.98 -57.80 -3.72
N LEU A 107 -99.79 -59.00 -3.16
CA LEU A 107 -98.48 -59.68 -3.11
C LEU A 107 -97.98 -60.08 -4.50
N ASP A 108 -98.86 -60.54 -5.39
CA ASP A 108 -98.54 -60.84 -6.80
C ASP A 108 -98.06 -59.58 -7.54
N PHE A 109 -98.73 -58.45 -7.28
CA PHE A 109 -98.31 -57.16 -7.84
C PHE A 109 -96.92 -56.77 -7.33
N ILE A 110 -96.65 -56.90 -6.03
CA ILE A 110 -95.34 -56.62 -5.44
C ILE A 110 -94.24 -57.52 -6.04
N ALA A 111 -94.52 -58.83 -6.18
CA ALA A 111 -93.61 -59.77 -6.81
C ALA A 111 -93.32 -59.40 -8.27
N SER A 112 -94.34 -58.98 -9.04
CA SER A 112 -94.18 -58.55 -10.44
C SER A 112 -93.28 -57.32 -10.61
N LYS A 113 -93.15 -56.48 -9.57
CA LYS A 113 -92.29 -55.30 -9.56
C LYS A 113 -90.84 -55.60 -9.13
N GLY A 114 -90.49 -56.88 -8.98
CA GLY A 114 -89.11 -57.34 -8.75
C GLY A 114 -88.72 -57.52 -7.28
N VAL A 115 -89.69 -57.68 -6.38
CA VAL A 115 -89.45 -57.92 -4.95
C VAL A 115 -89.50 -59.42 -4.64
N LYS A 116 -88.46 -59.95 -4.00
CA LYS A 116 -88.45 -61.34 -3.48
C LYS A 116 -89.14 -61.37 -2.11
N LEU A 117 -90.35 -61.90 -2.07
CA LEU A 117 -91.12 -62.13 -0.83
C LEU A 117 -90.72 -63.50 -0.25
N VAL A 118 -89.66 -63.54 0.56
CA VAL A 118 -89.24 -64.75 1.28
C VAL A 118 -89.97 -64.79 2.62
N SER A 119 -90.69 -65.88 2.89
CA SER A 119 -91.40 -66.14 4.15
C SER A 119 -92.59 -65.23 4.49
N ILE A 120 -93.21 -64.52 3.52
CA ILE A 120 -94.44 -63.71 3.75
C ILE A 120 -95.59 -64.30 2.92
N GLY A 121 -96.59 -64.88 3.58
CA GLY A 121 -97.82 -65.41 2.97
C GLY A 121 -99.03 -64.50 3.19
N ALA A 122 -100.06 -64.62 2.34
CA ALA A 122 -101.26 -63.80 2.46
C ALA A 122 -102.08 -64.11 3.73
N GLU A 123 -102.03 -65.36 4.20
CA GLU A 123 -102.64 -65.80 5.45
C GLU A 123 -102.10 -65.05 6.66
N GLU A 124 -100.79 -64.82 6.74
CA GLU A 124 -100.13 -64.13 7.86
C GLU A 124 -100.60 -62.67 7.99
N ILE A 125 -100.84 -62.01 6.86
CA ILE A 125 -101.32 -60.62 6.83
C ILE A 125 -102.80 -60.56 7.20
N VAL A 126 -103.63 -61.47 6.68
CA VAL A 126 -105.07 -61.51 7.00
C VAL A 126 -105.31 -61.92 8.46
N ASP A 127 -104.43 -62.72 9.04
CA ASP A 127 -104.53 -63.16 10.43
C ASP A 127 -103.95 -62.13 11.42
N GLY A 128 -103.27 -61.09 10.92
CA GLY A 128 -102.82 -59.94 11.71
C GLY A 128 -101.47 -60.16 12.40
N ASN A 129 -100.57 -60.93 11.78
CA ASN A 129 -99.21 -61.12 12.30
C ASN A 129 -98.41 -59.80 12.15
N ALA A 130 -98.15 -59.17 13.29
CA ALA A 130 -97.43 -57.90 13.40
C ALA A 130 -96.10 -57.89 12.64
N LYS A 131 -95.26 -58.90 12.87
CA LYS A 131 -93.90 -58.98 12.30
C LYS A 131 -93.94 -59.18 10.79
N MET A 132 -94.85 -60.03 10.31
CA MET A 132 -95.02 -60.26 8.87
C MET A 132 -95.61 -59.04 8.16
N THR A 133 -96.54 -58.34 8.80
CA THR A 133 -97.14 -57.11 8.26
C THR A 133 -96.11 -55.98 8.17
N LEU A 134 -95.31 -55.77 9.21
CA LEU A 134 -94.21 -54.80 9.18
C LEU A 134 -93.12 -55.21 8.18
N GLY A 135 -92.80 -56.50 8.06
CA GLY A 135 -91.87 -57.04 7.07
C GLY A 135 -92.32 -56.78 5.63
N MET A 136 -93.61 -56.98 5.34
CA MET A 136 -94.20 -56.69 4.02
C MET A 136 -94.17 -55.20 3.70
N ILE A 137 -94.57 -54.34 4.65
CA ILE A 137 -94.55 -52.89 4.42
C ILE A 137 -93.11 -52.39 4.23
N TRP A 138 -92.14 -52.97 4.93
CA TRP A 138 -90.73 -52.67 4.70
C TRP A 138 -90.27 -53.04 3.29
N THR A 139 -90.62 -54.21 2.75
CA THR A 139 -90.21 -54.57 1.38
C THR A 139 -90.84 -53.66 0.33
N ILE A 140 -92.06 -53.16 0.58
CA ILE A 140 -92.72 -52.14 -0.25
C ILE A 140 -91.95 -50.81 -0.17
N ILE A 141 -91.65 -50.31 1.03
CA ILE A 141 -90.88 -49.07 1.21
C ILE A 141 -89.51 -49.19 0.54
N LEU A 142 -88.80 -50.30 0.78
CA LEU A 142 -87.50 -50.56 0.19
C LEU A 142 -87.59 -50.50 -1.33
N ARG A 143 -88.55 -51.18 -1.95
CA ARG A 143 -88.66 -51.23 -3.42
C ARG A 143 -89.07 -49.90 -4.07
N PHE A 144 -90.10 -49.25 -3.54
CA PHE A 144 -90.75 -48.11 -4.21
C PHE A 144 -90.23 -46.76 -3.74
N ALA A 145 -89.65 -46.67 -2.54
CA ALA A 145 -89.09 -45.42 -2.03
C ALA A 145 -87.55 -45.41 -2.01
N ILE A 146 -86.87 -46.56 -1.87
CA ILE A 146 -85.42 -46.56 -1.66
C ILE A 146 -84.66 -47.15 -2.85
N GLN A 147 -85.13 -48.25 -3.44
CA GLN A 147 -84.37 -49.07 -4.40
C GLN A 147 -84.06 -48.35 -5.73
N ASP A 148 -84.90 -47.40 -6.15
CA ASP A 148 -84.68 -46.58 -7.36
C ASP A 148 -83.77 -45.35 -7.09
N ILE A 149 -83.24 -45.20 -5.87
CA ILE A 149 -82.24 -44.19 -5.53
C ILE A 149 -80.86 -44.70 -5.98
N SER A 150 -80.45 -44.33 -7.18
CA SER A 150 -79.09 -44.58 -7.69
C SER A 150 -78.26 -43.30 -7.65
N VAL A 151 -77.25 -43.27 -6.80
CA VAL A 151 -76.21 -42.22 -6.80
C VAL A 151 -74.89 -42.93 -7.09
N GLU A 152 -74.28 -42.61 -8.23
CA GLU A 152 -72.96 -43.12 -8.64
C GLU A 152 -72.83 -44.65 -8.63
N GLU A 153 -73.80 -45.34 -9.23
CA GLU A 153 -73.72 -46.80 -9.47
C GLU A 153 -73.59 -47.68 -8.21
N THR A 154 -73.80 -47.12 -7.01
CA THR A 154 -73.83 -47.85 -5.74
C THR A 154 -75.20 -48.46 -5.44
N SER A 155 -75.24 -49.49 -4.58
CA SER A 155 -76.51 -50.11 -4.17
C SER A 155 -77.43 -49.08 -3.50
N ALA A 156 -78.75 -49.22 -3.63
CA ALA A 156 -79.68 -48.16 -3.25
C ALA A 156 -79.60 -47.66 -1.79
N LYS A 157 -79.28 -48.56 -0.85
CA LYS A 157 -79.03 -48.20 0.55
C LYS A 157 -77.74 -47.38 0.70
N GLU A 158 -76.67 -47.79 0.01
CA GLU A 158 -75.38 -47.10 0.01
C GLU A 158 -75.48 -45.76 -0.73
N GLY A 159 -76.25 -45.68 -1.81
CA GLY A 159 -76.52 -44.45 -2.55
C GLY A 159 -77.27 -43.42 -1.70
N LEU A 160 -78.28 -43.84 -0.92
CA LEU A 160 -78.96 -42.96 0.03
C LEU A 160 -78.03 -42.51 1.17
N LEU A 161 -77.15 -43.39 1.67
CA LEU A 161 -76.17 -43.06 2.71
C LEU A 161 -75.12 -42.06 2.20
N LEU A 162 -74.59 -42.31 1.01
CA LEU A 162 -73.63 -41.45 0.32
C LEU A 162 -74.24 -40.07 0.03
N TRP A 163 -75.51 -40.02 -0.37
CA TRP A 163 -76.23 -38.75 -0.52
C TRP A 163 -76.28 -37.97 0.80
N CYS A 164 -76.63 -38.64 1.90
CA CYS A 164 -76.65 -38.00 3.22
C CYS A 164 -75.27 -37.45 3.59
N GLN A 165 -74.24 -38.29 3.49
CA GLN A 165 -72.84 -37.93 3.78
C GLN A 165 -72.36 -36.73 2.96
N ARG A 166 -72.63 -36.70 1.65
CA ARG A 166 -72.20 -35.60 0.79
C ARG A 166 -72.92 -34.30 1.09
N LYS A 167 -74.23 -34.37 1.38
CA LYS A 167 -75.01 -33.17 1.71
C LYS A 167 -74.63 -32.62 3.07
N THR A 168 -74.26 -33.47 4.02
CA THR A 168 -73.83 -33.04 5.35
C THR A 168 -72.31 -32.88 5.52
N ALA A 169 -71.48 -33.24 4.53
CA ALA A 169 -70.02 -33.13 4.59
C ALA A 169 -69.48 -31.75 5.02
N PRO A 170 -70.10 -30.61 4.65
CA PRO A 170 -69.64 -29.30 5.11
C PRO A 170 -69.84 -29.03 6.62
N TYR A 171 -70.68 -29.81 7.31
CA TYR A 171 -71.02 -29.61 8.71
C TYR A 171 -70.11 -30.44 9.60
N LYS A 172 -69.08 -29.81 10.17
CA LYS A 172 -68.03 -30.48 10.97
C LYS A 172 -68.54 -31.26 12.19
N ASN A 173 -69.70 -30.88 12.72
CA ASN A 173 -70.33 -31.51 13.88
C ASN A 173 -71.24 -32.70 13.53
N VAL A 174 -71.36 -33.06 12.24
CA VAL A 174 -72.21 -34.15 11.75
C VAL A 174 -71.36 -35.18 11.00
N ASN A 175 -71.43 -36.44 11.45
CA ASN A 175 -70.77 -37.56 10.79
C ASN A 175 -71.75 -38.72 10.62
N ILE A 176 -72.22 -38.91 9.39
CA ILE A 176 -73.24 -39.92 9.06
C ILE A 176 -72.55 -41.18 8.56
N GLN A 177 -72.56 -42.26 9.34
CA GLN A 177 -71.94 -43.54 8.96
C GLN A 177 -72.95 -44.69 8.83
N ASN A 178 -74.12 -44.56 9.45
CA ASN A 178 -75.17 -45.58 9.47
C ASN A 178 -76.55 -44.93 9.62
N PHE A 179 -77.61 -45.69 9.40
CA PHE A 179 -78.99 -45.24 9.57
C PHE A 179 -79.55 -45.51 10.99
N HIS A 180 -78.71 -45.62 12.01
CA HIS A 180 -79.17 -45.79 13.40
C HIS A 180 -78.56 -44.75 14.35
N ILE A 181 -77.32 -44.95 14.79
CA ILE A 181 -76.69 -44.16 15.87
C ILE A 181 -76.27 -42.79 15.36
N SER A 182 -75.91 -42.68 14.07
CA SER A 182 -75.42 -41.42 13.48
C SER A 182 -76.47 -40.30 13.44
N TRP A 183 -77.76 -40.64 13.61
CA TRP A 183 -78.88 -39.71 13.54
C TRP A 183 -79.46 -39.36 14.92
N LYS A 184 -78.94 -39.99 15.98
CA LYS A 184 -79.49 -39.92 17.34
C LYS A 184 -79.38 -38.52 17.96
N ASP A 185 -78.38 -37.73 17.56
CA ASP A 185 -78.17 -36.37 18.09
C ASP A 185 -79.04 -35.29 17.40
N GLY A 186 -79.81 -35.66 16.37
CA GLY A 186 -80.70 -34.77 15.62
C GLY A 186 -80.03 -33.77 14.69
N LEU A 187 -78.71 -33.58 14.80
CA LEU A 187 -77.95 -32.63 13.98
C LEU A 187 -77.91 -33.06 12.52
N GLY A 188 -77.87 -34.37 12.25
CA GLY A 188 -77.92 -34.92 10.88
C GLY A 188 -79.18 -34.50 10.11
N PHE A 189 -80.35 -34.54 10.74
CA PHE A 189 -81.60 -34.10 10.10
C PHE A 189 -81.62 -32.59 9.87
N CYS A 190 -81.19 -31.80 10.86
CA CYS A 190 -81.11 -30.34 10.74
C CYS A 190 -80.14 -29.90 9.64
N ALA A 191 -78.99 -30.58 9.52
CA ALA A 191 -77.97 -30.30 8.51
C ALA A 191 -78.48 -30.59 7.09
N LEU A 192 -79.24 -31.68 6.90
CA LEU A 192 -79.84 -32.00 5.60
C LEU A 192 -80.85 -30.95 5.15
N ILE A 193 -81.70 -30.46 6.06
CA ILE A 193 -82.68 -29.41 5.78
C ILE A 193 -81.94 -28.09 5.48
N HIS A 194 -81.04 -27.64 6.37
CA HIS A 194 -80.28 -26.40 6.18
C HIS A 194 -79.42 -26.41 4.89
N ARG A 195 -78.92 -27.57 4.46
CA ARG A 195 -78.15 -27.67 3.21
C ARG A 195 -78.97 -27.36 1.96
N HIS A 196 -80.24 -27.76 1.93
CA HIS A 196 -81.12 -27.58 0.77
C HIS A 196 -82.00 -26.33 0.89
N ARG A 197 -82.34 -25.94 2.12
CA ARG A 197 -83.21 -24.83 2.49
C ARG A 197 -82.63 -24.12 3.72
N PRO A 198 -81.53 -23.35 3.57
CA PRO A 198 -80.86 -22.70 4.68
C PRO A 198 -81.74 -21.69 5.43
N GLU A 199 -82.77 -21.17 4.79
CA GLU A 199 -83.73 -20.22 5.37
C GLU A 199 -84.63 -20.81 6.46
N LEU A 200 -84.76 -22.15 6.53
CA LEU A 200 -85.74 -22.81 7.40
C LEU A 200 -85.19 -23.20 8.78
N ILE A 201 -83.87 -23.30 8.95
CA ILE A 201 -83.22 -23.71 10.20
C ILE A 201 -82.01 -22.82 10.47
N ASP A 202 -81.96 -22.16 11.63
CA ASP A 202 -80.75 -21.48 12.09
C ASP A 202 -79.79 -22.49 12.73
N TYR A 203 -78.89 -23.02 11.91
CA TYR A 203 -78.00 -24.11 12.32
C TYR A 203 -77.01 -23.70 13.43
N GLY A 204 -76.69 -22.42 13.57
CA GLY A 204 -75.74 -21.92 14.58
C GLY A 204 -76.25 -22.00 16.03
N LYS A 205 -77.58 -22.09 16.21
CA LYS A 205 -78.21 -22.22 17.54
C LYS A 205 -78.30 -23.66 18.05
N LEU A 206 -78.09 -24.63 17.17
CA LEU A 206 -78.22 -26.05 17.49
C LEU A 206 -76.96 -26.58 18.17
N ARG A 207 -77.12 -27.46 19.17
CA ARG A 207 -76.01 -28.04 19.91
C ARG A 207 -76.17 -29.54 20.10
N LYS A 208 -75.06 -30.27 20.13
CA LYS A 208 -75.05 -31.75 20.17
C LYS A 208 -75.58 -32.34 21.48
N ASP A 209 -75.50 -31.57 22.57
CA ASP A 209 -75.91 -31.92 23.92
C ASP A 209 -77.44 -31.86 24.14
N ASP A 210 -78.21 -31.30 23.20
CA ASP A 210 -79.67 -31.25 23.26
C ASP A 210 -80.34 -31.97 22.07
N PRO A 211 -80.27 -33.31 22.02
CA PRO A 211 -80.77 -34.09 20.89
C PRO A 211 -82.30 -34.01 20.75
N MET A 212 -83.01 -33.82 21.86
CA MET A 212 -84.47 -33.78 21.90
C MET A 212 -85.01 -32.52 21.18
N THR A 213 -84.41 -31.36 21.45
CA THR A 213 -84.79 -30.11 20.77
C THR A 213 -84.39 -30.14 19.30
N ASN A 214 -83.21 -30.68 18.97
CA ASN A 214 -82.74 -30.78 17.58
C ASN A 214 -83.68 -31.63 16.72
N LEU A 215 -84.08 -32.81 17.21
CA LEU A 215 -84.97 -33.73 16.50
C LEU A 215 -86.37 -33.11 16.30
N ASN A 216 -86.95 -32.56 17.36
CA ASN A 216 -88.27 -31.91 17.25
C ASN A 216 -88.25 -30.71 16.29
N THR A 217 -87.18 -29.89 16.33
CA THR A 217 -87.01 -28.77 15.40
C THR A 217 -86.97 -29.25 13.95
N ALA A 218 -86.19 -30.30 13.65
CA ALA A 218 -86.13 -30.85 12.30
C ALA A 218 -87.48 -31.42 11.84
N PHE A 219 -88.19 -32.14 12.72
CA PHE A 219 -89.46 -32.78 12.39
C PHE A 219 -90.60 -31.77 12.23
N ASP A 220 -90.64 -30.72 13.06
CA ASP A 220 -91.59 -29.60 12.93
C ASP A 220 -91.39 -28.81 11.64
N VAL A 221 -90.12 -28.52 11.29
CA VAL A 221 -89.80 -27.80 10.06
C VAL A 221 -90.15 -28.64 8.83
N ALA A 222 -89.89 -29.95 8.87
CA ALA A 222 -90.22 -30.87 7.78
C ALA A 222 -91.73 -30.94 7.51
N GLU A 223 -92.55 -31.02 8.56
CA GLU A 223 -94.01 -31.08 8.43
C GLU A 223 -94.61 -29.76 7.96
N LYS A 224 -94.18 -28.63 8.54
CA LYS A 224 -94.78 -27.31 8.25
C LYS A 224 -94.37 -26.75 6.88
N TYR A 225 -93.12 -26.96 6.46
CA TYR A 225 -92.55 -26.28 5.31
C TYR A 225 -92.18 -27.19 4.14
N LEU A 226 -92.01 -28.50 4.38
CA LEU A 226 -91.61 -29.46 3.34
C LEU A 226 -92.70 -30.49 3.01
N ASP A 227 -93.86 -30.43 3.68
CA ASP A 227 -94.97 -31.39 3.57
C ASP A 227 -94.52 -32.86 3.78
N ILE A 228 -93.52 -33.07 4.62
CA ILE A 228 -93.07 -34.39 5.06
C ILE A 228 -93.68 -34.65 6.45
N PRO A 229 -94.61 -35.60 6.61
CA PRO A 229 -95.29 -35.81 7.88
C PRO A 229 -94.33 -36.36 8.92
N LYS A 230 -94.57 -36.07 10.20
CA LYS A 230 -93.76 -36.61 11.29
C LYS A 230 -93.97 -38.12 11.41
N MET A 231 -92.97 -38.89 10.97
CA MET A 231 -93.00 -40.36 11.06
C MET A 231 -92.21 -40.89 12.25
N LEU A 232 -91.36 -40.05 12.86
CA LEU A 232 -90.51 -40.42 13.99
C LEU A 232 -90.80 -39.49 15.17
N ASP A 233 -90.81 -40.07 16.37
CA ASP A 233 -90.91 -39.31 17.62
C ASP A 233 -89.52 -39.11 18.22
N ALA A 234 -89.22 -37.88 18.64
CA ALA A 234 -87.91 -37.56 19.22
C ALA A 234 -87.64 -38.32 20.53
N GLU A 235 -88.68 -38.56 21.34
CA GLU A 235 -88.59 -39.35 22.58
C GLU A 235 -88.15 -40.79 22.31
N ASP A 236 -88.70 -41.42 21.28
CA ASP A 236 -88.42 -42.81 20.93
C ASP A 236 -86.98 -42.97 20.39
N ILE A 237 -86.45 -41.97 19.68
CA ILE A 237 -85.07 -41.98 19.17
C ILE A 237 -84.04 -41.76 20.29
N VAL A 238 -84.28 -40.79 21.17
CA VAL A 238 -83.34 -40.45 22.25
C VAL A 238 -83.35 -41.53 23.34
N GLY A 239 -84.54 -42.02 23.69
CA GLY A 239 -84.76 -43.02 24.74
C GLY A 239 -84.23 -44.42 24.40
N THR A 240 -84.08 -44.76 23.12
CA THR A 240 -83.60 -46.08 22.68
C THR A 240 -82.08 -46.09 22.51
N ALA A 241 -81.39 -47.14 23.00
CA ALA A 241 -79.94 -47.25 22.89
C ALA A 241 -79.45 -47.26 21.42
N ARG A 242 -80.18 -47.98 20.56
CA ARG A 242 -79.96 -48.04 19.11
C ARG A 242 -81.28 -47.78 18.38
N PRO A 243 -81.46 -46.60 17.75
CA PRO A 243 -82.64 -46.32 16.94
C PRO A 243 -82.80 -47.32 15.80
N ASP A 244 -84.04 -47.65 15.44
CA ASP A 244 -84.31 -48.62 14.38
C ASP A 244 -83.86 -48.12 12.99
N GLU A 245 -83.08 -48.96 12.31
CA GLU A 245 -82.46 -48.61 11.03
C GLU A 245 -83.50 -48.42 9.91
N LYS A 246 -84.54 -49.27 9.89
CA LYS A 246 -85.57 -49.24 8.85
C LYS A 246 -86.47 -48.01 9.01
N ALA A 247 -86.80 -47.65 10.24
CA ALA A 247 -87.57 -46.45 10.57
C ALA A 247 -86.84 -45.17 10.13
N ILE A 248 -85.55 -45.03 10.45
CA ILE A 248 -84.75 -43.87 10.03
C ILE A 248 -84.57 -43.83 8.51
N MET A 249 -84.27 -44.96 7.85
CA MET A 249 -84.17 -45.02 6.38
C MET A 249 -85.45 -44.57 5.68
N THR A 250 -86.61 -45.00 6.19
CA THR A 250 -87.93 -44.61 5.66
C THR A 250 -88.13 -43.10 5.75
N TYR A 251 -87.78 -42.50 6.89
CA TYR A 251 -87.95 -41.07 7.07
C TYR A 251 -86.94 -40.26 6.24
N VAL A 252 -85.66 -40.65 6.23
CA VAL A 252 -84.61 -40.00 5.42
C VAL A 252 -84.89 -40.10 3.92
N SER A 253 -85.41 -41.23 3.43
CA SER A 253 -85.82 -41.36 2.02
C SER A 253 -86.93 -40.39 1.63
N SER A 254 -87.81 -40.01 2.57
CA SER A 254 -88.84 -39.00 2.33
C SER A 254 -88.22 -37.61 2.13
N PHE A 255 -87.17 -37.27 2.88
CA PHE A 255 -86.36 -36.06 2.62
C PHE A 255 -85.66 -36.11 1.26
N TYR A 256 -85.11 -37.28 0.89
CA TYR A 256 -84.50 -37.45 -0.43
C TYR A 256 -85.50 -37.17 -1.55
N HIS A 257 -86.72 -37.71 -1.48
CA HIS A 257 -87.74 -37.46 -2.51
C HIS A 257 -88.29 -36.04 -2.50
N ALA A 258 -88.45 -35.42 -1.34
CA ALA A 258 -88.88 -34.02 -1.26
C ALA A 258 -87.85 -33.08 -1.89
N PHE A 259 -86.56 -33.29 -1.62
CA PHE A 259 -85.49 -32.45 -2.18
C PHE A 259 -85.10 -32.84 -3.61
N SER A 260 -85.24 -34.10 -4.01
CA SER A 260 -85.02 -34.56 -5.39
C SER A 260 -86.22 -34.25 -6.30
N GLY A 261 -87.44 -34.23 -5.75
CA GLY A 261 -88.65 -33.81 -6.45
C GLY A 261 -88.61 -32.34 -6.88
N ALA A 262 -87.96 -31.47 -6.10
CA ALA A 262 -87.69 -30.08 -6.48
C ALA A 262 -86.70 -29.93 -7.66
N GLN A 263 -85.90 -30.96 -7.97
CA GLN A 263 -85.08 -31.02 -9.18
C GLN A 263 -85.80 -31.69 -10.38
N LYS A 264 -86.95 -32.36 -10.16
CA LYS A 264 -87.74 -33.06 -11.20
C LYS A 264 -88.95 -32.28 -11.74
N VAL A 265 -89.14 -31.01 -11.35
CA VAL A 265 -90.22 -30.13 -11.86
C VAL A 265 -90.03 -29.71 -13.33
N SER A 266 -88.96 -30.15 -14.02
CA SER A 266 -88.81 -29.95 -15.47
C SER A 266 -89.24 -31.13 -16.35
N GLN A 267 -89.64 -32.28 -15.80
CA GLN A 267 -90.23 -33.36 -16.62
C GLN A 267 -91.26 -34.18 -15.82
N GLY A 268 -92.51 -33.71 -15.83
CA GLY A 268 -93.67 -34.55 -15.57
C GLY A 268 -94.29 -34.99 -16.90
N THR A 269 -94.55 -36.29 -17.05
CA THR A 269 -95.61 -36.79 -17.95
C THR A 269 -96.78 -37.25 -17.07
N PRO A 270 -98.03 -37.17 -17.56
CA PRO A 270 -98.64 -38.43 -18.00
C PRO A 270 -99.65 -38.36 -19.18
N LEU A 271 -99.46 -39.34 -20.08
CA LEU A 271 -100.42 -40.16 -20.84
C LEU A 271 -101.56 -39.53 -21.68
N ASN A 272 -101.48 -39.71 -23.01
CA ASN A 272 -102.56 -40.37 -23.79
C ASN A 272 -102.06 -40.94 -25.13
N VAL A 273 -102.54 -42.14 -25.47
CA VAL A 273 -102.18 -42.92 -26.67
C VAL A 273 -103.07 -42.50 -27.83
N MET A 274 -102.47 -42.11 -28.97
CA MET A 274 -102.86 -42.49 -30.35
C MET A 274 -102.24 -41.54 -31.38
N ASN A 275 -101.41 -42.11 -32.28
CA ASN A 275 -101.07 -41.64 -33.62
C ASN A 275 -101.33 -40.17 -33.97
N PHE A 276 -100.26 -39.35 -33.91
CA PHE A 276 -100.10 -38.23 -34.82
C PHE A 276 -98.68 -38.25 -35.40
N TYR A 277 -98.63 -38.37 -36.72
CA TYR A 277 -97.45 -38.17 -37.54
C TYR A 277 -96.88 -36.78 -37.29
N THR A 278 -95.73 -36.70 -36.62
CA THR A 278 -94.58 -35.82 -36.90
C THR A 278 -93.65 -35.84 -35.69
N TYR A 279 -92.38 -36.13 -35.94
CA TYR A 279 -91.22 -35.92 -35.06
C TYR A 279 -91.39 -34.83 -34.00
N PRO A 280 -91.15 -35.13 -32.71
CA PRO A 280 -90.55 -34.20 -31.80
C PRO A 280 -89.05 -34.52 -31.68
N ILE A 281 -88.25 -33.66 -32.30
CA ILE A 281 -86.87 -33.36 -31.88
C ILE A 281 -85.90 -34.55 -31.96
N CYS A 282 -85.57 -34.94 -33.20
CA CYS A 282 -84.15 -35.17 -33.47
C CYS A 282 -83.47 -33.80 -33.26
N PRO A 283 -82.37 -33.65 -32.49
CA PRO A 283 -81.56 -32.46 -32.66
C PRO A 283 -81.26 -32.40 -34.16
N SER A 284 -81.65 -31.32 -34.83
CA SER A 284 -81.47 -31.28 -36.28
C SER A 284 -79.99 -31.56 -36.57
N PRO A 285 -79.63 -32.42 -37.54
CA PRO A 285 -78.23 -32.56 -37.99
C PRO A 285 -77.62 -31.19 -38.32
N HIS A 286 -78.48 -30.24 -38.67
CA HIS A 286 -78.16 -28.84 -38.89
C HIS A 286 -77.55 -28.15 -37.66
N SER A 287 -78.06 -28.35 -36.44
CA SER A 287 -77.54 -27.68 -35.24
C SER A 287 -76.13 -28.14 -34.86
N LEU A 288 -75.83 -29.44 -34.99
CA LEU A 288 -74.48 -29.97 -34.71
C LEU A 288 -73.49 -29.56 -35.81
N LEU A 289 -73.86 -29.69 -37.08
CA LEU A 289 -73.02 -29.27 -38.20
C LEU A 289 -72.77 -27.75 -38.22
N GLU A 290 -73.76 -26.94 -37.86
CA GLU A 290 -73.61 -25.49 -37.73
C GLU A 290 -72.68 -25.12 -36.56
N TRP A 291 -72.79 -25.83 -35.43
CA TRP A 291 -71.85 -25.66 -34.31
C TRP A 291 -70.42 -26.00 -34.74
N ILE A 292 -70.19 -27.14 -35.39
CA ILE A 292 -68.86 -27.53 -35.91
C ILE A 292 -68.32 -26.44 -36.85
N ARG A 293 -69.12 -25.97 -37.81
CA ARG A 293 -68.72 -24.92 -38.77
C ARG A 293 -68.39 -23.58 -38.11
N ARG A 294 -69.01 -23.25 -36.98
CA ARG A 294 -68.72 -22.03 -36.21
C ARG A 294 -67.50 -22.19 -35.29
N THR A 295 -67.29 -23.39 -34.76
CA THR A 295 -66.20 -23.68 -33.82
C THR A 295 -64.84 -23.85 -34.50
N ILE A 296 -64.80 -24.45 -35.71
CA ILE A 296 -63.54 -24.65 -36.45
C ILE A 296 -62.76 -23.33 -36.65
N PRO A 297 -63.36 -22.22 -37.14
CA PRO A 297 -62.64 -20.94 -37.28
C PRO A 297 -62.07 -20.39 -35.97
N TRP A 298 -62.72 -20.64 -34.83
CA TRP A 298 -62.19 -20.25 -33.52
C TRP A 298 -60.96 -21.09 -33.13
N LEU A 299 -60.97 -22.39 -33.43
CA LEU A 299 -59.82 -23.30 -33.23
C LEU A 299 -58.71 -23.10 -34.26
N GLU A 300 -59.01 -22.54 -35.42
CA GLU A 300 -58.01 -22.20 -36.45
C GLU A 300 -57.42 -20.79 -36.24
N ASN A 301 -58.01 -19.98 -35.35
CA ASN A 301 -57.49 -18.67 -35.02
C ASN A 301 -56.18 -18.80 -34.21
N ARG A 302 -55.05 -18.53 -34.85
CA ARG A 302 -53.69 -18.69 -34.33
C ARG A 302 -53.02 -17.35 -33.99
N VAL A 303 -53.79 -16.33 -33.62
CA VAL A 303 -53.25 -15.01 -33.28
C VAL A 303 -52.55 -15.06 -31.92
N PRO A 304 -51.22 -14.81 -31.85
CA PRO A 304 -50.49 -14.79 -30.59
C PRO A 304 -50.89 -13.57 -29.75
N GLU A 305 -50.85 -13.71 -28.44
CA GLU A 305 -51.01 -12.59 -27.50
C GLU A 305 -49.66 -12.18 -26.93
N ASN A 306 -49.51 -10.91 -26.58
CA ASN A 306 -48.23 -10.36 -26.13
C ASN A 306 -47.88 -10.70 -24.68
N THR A 307 -48.82 -11.24 -23.90
CA THR A 307 -48.61 -11.51 -22.46
C THR A 307 -48.92 -12.95 -22.11
N MET A 308 -48.12 -13.52 -21.20
CA MET A 308 -48.34 -14.85 -20.64
C MET A 308 -49.76 -14.99 -20.05
N GLN A 309 -50.24 -13.94 -19.37
CA GLN A 309 -51.58 -13.93 -18.76
C GLN A 309 -52.71 -14.05 -19.80
N ALA A 310 -52.60 -13.33 -20.93
CA ALA A 310 -53.58 -13.42 -22.01
C ALA A 310 -53.58 -14.82 -22.67
N MET A 311 -52.41 -15.43 -22.85
CA MET A 311 -52.32 -16.81 -23.36
C MET A 311 -52.82 -17.85 -22.35
N GLN A 312 -52.61 -17.65 -21.04
CA GLN A 312 -53.19 -18.48 -19.99
C GLN A 312 -54.72 -18.41 -19.99
N GLN A 313 -55.29 -17.22 -20.23
CA GLN A 313 -56.73 -17.07 -20.39
C GLN A 313 -57.24 -17.86 -21.62
N LYS A 314 -56.56 -17.78 -22.78
CA LYS A 314 -56.92 -18.60 -23.96
C LYS A 314 -56.82 -20.10 -23.69
N LEU A 315 -55.88 -20.54 -22.86
CA LEU A 315 -55.77 -21.93 -22.43
C LEU A 315 -56.95 -22.32 -21.51
N GLU A 316 -57.37 -21.45 -20.61
CA GLU A 316 -58.52 -21.71 -19.73
C GLU A 316 -59.82 -21.74 -20.54
N ASP A 317 -60.01 -20.83 -21.49
CA ASP A 317 -61.14 -20.84 -22.43
C ASP A 317 -61.18 -22.16 -23.23
N PHE A 318 -60.00 -22.68 -23.65
CA PHE A 318 -59.89 -23.98 -24.31
C PHE A 318 -60.20 -25.17 -23.39
N ARG A 319 -59.78 -25.10 -22.12
CA ARG A 319 -60.13 -26.11 -21.12
C ARG A 319 -61.61 -26.11 -20.82
N ASP A 320 -62.25 -24.95 -20.76
CA ASP A 320 -63.69 -24.82 -20.56
C ASP A 320 -64.47 -25.32 -21.77
N TYR A 321 -63.98 -25.02 -22.98
CA TYR A 321 -64.46 -25.66 -24.21
C TYR A 321 -64.42 -27.20 -24.11
N ARG A 322 -63.30 -27.80 -23.68
CA ARG A 322 -63.15 -29.26 -23.57
C ARG A 322 -63.94 -29.88 -22.40
N ARG A 323 -64.10 -29.17 -21.28
CA ARG A 323 -64.75 -29.70 -20.06
C ARG A 323 -66.26 -29.49 -20.04
N LEU A 324 -66.76 -28.38 -20.58
CA LEU A 324 -68.17 -27.99 -20.47
C LEU A 324 -68.89 -28.04 -21.83
N HIS A 325 -68.29 -27.48 -22.88
CA HIS A 325 -68.98 -27.26 -24.15
C HIS A 325 -68.93 -28.46 -25.12
N LYS A 326 -67.79 -29.16 -25.23
CA LYS A 326 -67.60 -30.32 -26.12
C LYS A 326 -68.31 -31.60 -25.67
N PRO A 327 -68.29 -32.02 -24.38
CA PRO A 327 -68.88 -33.28 -23.94
C PRO A 327 -70.36 -33.48 -24.32
N PRO A 328 -71.28 -32.51 -24.16
CA PRO A 328 -72.66 -32.68 -24.61
C PRO A 328 -72.77 -32.84 -26.13
N LYS A 329 -71.85 -32.24 -26.92
CA LYS A 329 -71.82 -32.39 -28.40
C LYS A 329 -71.33 -33.75 -28.86
N VAL A 330 -70.43 -34.39 -28.11
CA VAL A 330 -70.06 -35.80 -28.32
C VAL A 330 -71.28 -36.71 -28.10
N GLN A 331 -72.07 -36.44 -27.05
CA GLN A 331 -73.30 -37.18 -26.78
C GLN A 331 -74.36 -36.94 -27.86
N GLU A 332 -74.52 -35.71 -28.34
CA GLU A 332 -75.40 -35.40 -29.49
C GLU A 332 -74.99 -36.15 -30.76
N LYS A 333 -73.69 -36.22 -31.10
CA LYS A 333 -73.17 -37.01 -32.23
C LYS A 333 -73.54 -38.49 -32.07
N CYS A 334 -73.24 -39.08 -30.92
CA CYS A 334 -73.54 -40.49 -30.62
C CYS A 334 -75.04 -40.78 -30.69
N GLN A 335 -75.87 -39.90 -30.11
CA GLN A 335 -77.33 -40.05 -30.14
C GLN A 335 -77.88 -39.93 -31.57
N LEU A 336 -77.32 -39.06 -32.41
CA LEU A 336 -77.68 -38.96 -33.83
C LEU A 336 -77.36 -40.24 -34.61
N GLU A 337 -76.20 -40.84 -34.37
CA GLU A 337 -75.81 -42.14 -34.95
C GLU A 337 -76.74 -43.27 -34.49
N ILE A 338 -77.05 -43.35 -33.18
CA ILE A 338 -77.98 -44.33 -32.61
C ILE A 338 -79.39 -44.16 -33.19
N ASN A 339 -79.89 -42.92 -33.26
CA ASN A 339 -81.21 -42.61 -33.81
C ASN A 339 -81.29 -42.99 -35.29
N PHE A 340 -80.26 -42.71 -36.08
CA PHE A 340 -80.18 -43.12 -37.47
C PHE A 340 -80.21 -44.65 -37.62
N ASN A 341 -79.39 -45.38 -36.85
CA ASN A 341 -79.34 -46.85 -36.88
C ASN A 341 -80.66 -47.50 -36.45
N THR A 342 -81.30 -46.94 -35.42
CA THR A 342 -82.60 -47.41 -34.92
C THR A 342 -83.71 -47.15 -35.94
N LEU A 343 -83.73 -45.97 -36.56
CA LEU A 343 -84.69 -45.63 -37.61
C LEU A 343 -84.52 -46.53 -38.85
N GLN A 344 -83.28 -46.79 -39.28
CA GLN A 344 -83.00 -47.72 -40.38
C GLN A 344 -83.48 -49.14 -40.07
N THR A 345 -83.21 -49.63 -38.85
CA THR A 345 -83.67 -50.96 -38.43
C THR A 345 -85.19 -51.05 -38.38
N LYS A 346 -85.87 -50.01 -37.87
CA LYS A 346 -87.35 -49.94 -37.84
C LYS A 346 -87.95 -49.90 -39.25
N LEU A 347 -87.36 -49.15 -40.19
CA LEU A 347 -87.81 -49.08 -41.57
C LEU A 347 -87.60 -50.41 -42.30
N ARG A 348 -86.47 -51.08 -42.06
CA ARG A 348 -86.18 -52.42 -42.58
C ARG A 348 -87.18 -53.48 -42.08
N LEU A 349 -87.46 -53.49 -40.77
CA LEU A 349 -88.43 -54.42 -40.16
C LEU A 349 -89.87 -54.21 -40.62
N SER A 350 -90.20 -53.01 -41.13
CA SER A 350 -91.54 -52.66 -41.63
C SER A 350 -91.63 -52.66 -43.16
N ASN A 351 -90.64 -53.23 -43.87
CA ASN A 351 -90.56 -53.29 -45.34
C ASN A 351 -90.70 -51.93 -46.04
N ARG A 352 -90.20 -50.86 -45.42
CA ARG A 352 -90.18 -49.51 -46.02
C ARG A 352 -88.77 -49.15 -46.52
N PRO A 353 -88.64 -48.30 -47.55
CA PRO A 353 -87.34 -47.87 -48.07
C PRO A 353 -86.48 -47.21 -46.98
N ALA A 354 -85.16 -47.41 -47.07
CA ALA A 354 -84.20 -46.81 -46.16
C ALA A 354 -84.28 -45.27 -46.17
N PHE A 355 -84.22 -44.66 -45.00
CA PHE A 355 -84.25 -43.20 -44.88
C PHE A 355 -82.89 -42.59 -45.26
N MET A 356 -82.82 -41.78 -46.31
CA MET A 356 -81.62 -41.01 -46.65
C MET A 356 -81.81 -39.55 -46.26
N PRO A 357 -80.96 -38.97 -45.38
CA PRO A 357 -80.96 -37.55 -45.10
C PRO A 357 -80.61 -36.73 -46.35
N SER A 358 -81.04 -35.47 -46.40
CA SER A 358 -80.68 -34.51 -47.46
C SER A 358 -79.15 -34.35 -47.61
N GLU A 359 -78.69 -34.13 -48.84
CA GLU A 359 -77.28 -34.02 -49.24
C GLU A 359 -76.47 -33.08 -48.31
N GLY A 360 -75.28 -33.53 -47.87
CA GLY A 360 -74.42 -32.82 -46.91
C GLY A 360 -74.83 -32.92 -45.43
N LYS A 361 -75.85 -33.73 -45.12
CA LYS A 361 -76.28 -34.05 -43.74
C LYS A 361 -76.24 -35.56 -43.46
N MET A 362 -75.46 -36.32 -44.22
CA MET A 362 -75.30 -37.75 -43.98
C MET A 362 -74.48 -37.99 -42.70
N VAL A 363 -74.66 -39.16 -42.08
CA VAL A 363 -73.87 -39.56 -40.91
C VAL A 363 -72.36 -39.61 -41.24
N SER A 364 -72.00 -39.96 -42.48
CA SER A 364 -70.63 -39.88 -42.99
C SER A 364 -70.08 -38.46 -43.02
N ASP A 365 -70.90 -37.48 -43.42
CA ASP A 365 -70.51 -36.06 -43.50
C ASP A 365 -70.33 -35.48 -42.10
N ILE A 366 -71.18 -35.88 -41.15
CA ILE A 366 -71.04 -35.53 -39.72
C ILE A 366 -69.76 -36.13 -39.15
N SER A 367 -69.44 -37.39 -39.46
CA SER A 367 -68.19 -38.02 -39.02
C SER A 367 -66.96 -37.35 -39.64
N SER A 368 -67.02 -36.94 -40.91
CA SER A 368 -65.93 -36.22 -41.58
C SER A 368 -65.73 -34.83 -41.00
N ALA A 369 -66.80 -34.05 -40.82
CA ALA A 369 -66.75 -32.73 -40.19
C ALA A 369 -66.26 -32.80 -38.74
N TRP A 370 -66.64 -33.84 -38.00
CA TRP A 370 -66.15 -34.12 -36.66
C TRP A 370 -64.65 -34.44 -36.65
N GLY A 371 -64.16 -35.21 -37.63
CA GLY A 371 -62.72 -35.46 -37.81
C GLY A 371 -61.93 -34.18 -38.13
N SER A 372 -62.46 -33.28 -38.95
CA SER A 372 -61.86 -31.96 -39.20
C SER A 372 -61.80 -31.11 -37.92
N LEU A 373 -62.85 -31.13 -37.09
CA LEU A 373 -62.86 -30.47 -35.79
C LEU A 373 -61.77 -31.03 -34.86
N GLU A 374 -61.65 -32.35 -34.75
CA GLU A 374 -60.60 -33.00 -33.93
C GLU A 374 -59.19 -32.67 -34.43
N GLY A 375 -59.00 -32.55 -35.75
CA GLY A 375 -57.75 -32.06 -36.35
C GLY A 375 -57.44 -30.61 -35.97
N ALA A 376 -58.43 -29.71 -36.05
CA ALA A 376 -58.28 -28.30 -35.66
C ALA A 376 -57.99 -28.15 -34.16
N GLU A 377 -58.64 -28.95 -33.31
CA GLU A 377 -58.39 -28.98 -31.86
C GLU A 377 -56.96 -29.41 -31.54
N LYS A 378 -56.48 -30.50 -32.17
CA LYS A 378 -55.10 -30.97 -31.97
C LYS A 378 -54.09 -29.89 -32.35
N GLY A 379 -54.28 -29.25 -33.50
CA GLY A 379 -53.43 -28.14 -33.92
C GLY A 379 -53.50 -26.93 -32.98
N TYR A 380 -54.65 -26.64 -32.35
CA TYR A 380 -54.82 -25.52 -31.43
C TYR A 380 -54.18 -25.77 -30.09
N GLU A 381 -54.29 -27.00 -29.58
CA GLU A 381 -53.57 -27.43 -28.38
C GLU A 381 -52.05 -27.37 -28.56
N GLU A 382 -51.51 -27.89 -29.67
CA GLU A 382 -50.08 -27.85 -29.97
C GLU A 382 -49.57 -26.40 -30.12
N TRP A 383 -50.31 -25.55 -30.83
CA TRP A 383 -49.96 -24.14 -30.98
C TRP A 383 -49.99 -23.39 -29.64
N LEU A 384 -51.07 -23.51 -28.85
CA LEU A 384 -51.19 -22.86 -27.54
C LEU A 384 -50.02 -23.23 -26.62
N LEU A 385 -49.66 -24.51 -26.55
CA LEU A 385 -48.58 -24.97 -25.68
C LEU A 385 -47.20 -24.47 -26.13
N ASN A 386 -46.93 -24.46 -27.44
CA ASN A 386 -45.69 -23.92 -27.98
C ASN A 386 -45.57 -22.41 -27.75
N GLU A 387 -46.68 -21.69 -27.93
CA GLU A 387 -46.71 -20.24 -27.74
C GLU A 387 -46.58 -19.84 -26.25
N ILE A 388 -47.21 -20.58 -25.34
CA ILE A 388 -47.02 -20.37 -23.89
C ILE A 388 -45.56 -20.61 -23.48
N ARG A 389 -44.92 -21.68 -23.99
CA ARG A 389 -43.50 -21.95 -23.73
C ARG A 389 -42.59 -20.87 -24.30
N ARG A 390 -42.91 -20.35 -25.49
CA ARG A 390 -42.18 -19.24 -26.12
C ARG A 390 -42.25 -17.98 -25.26
N LEU A 391 -43.46 -17.59 -24.83
CA LEU A 391 -43.67 -16.42 -23.97
C LEU A 391 -43.01 -16.58 -22.59
N GLU A 392 -43.06 -17.77 -21.99
CA GLU A 392 -42.38 -18.04 -20.72
C GLU A 392 -40.85 -17.88 -20.84
N ARG A 393 -40.26 -18.37 -21.94
CA ARG A 393 -38.83 -18.16 -22.24
C ARG A 393 -38.53 -16.67 -22.46
N LEU A 394 -39.38 -15.96 -23.19
CA LEU A 394 -39.24 -14.52 -23.44
C LEU A 394 -39.27 -13.71 -22.14
N ASP A 395 -40.23 -13.96 -21.25
CA ASP A 395 -40.32 -13.28 -19.95
C ASP A 395 -39.07 -13.56 -19.09
N HIS A 396 -38.59 -14.80 -19.08
CA HIS A 396 -37.37 -15.16 -18.36
C HIS A 396 -36.12 -14.47 -18.92
N LEU A 397 -35.96 -14.44 -20.24
CA LEU A 397 -34.84 -13.76 -20.90
C LEU A 397 -34.90 -12.25 -20.71
N ALA A 398 -36.09 -11.64 -20.80
CA ALA A 398 -36.30 -10.20 -20.60
C ALA A 398 -36.00 -9.78 -19.16
N GLU A 399 -36.40 -10.59 -18.17
CA GLU A 399 -36.03 -10.38 -16.77
C GLU A 399 -34.52 -10.50 -16.57
N LYS A 400 -33.90 -11.54 -17.13
CA LYS A 400 -32.45 -11.77 -17.04
C LYS A 400 -31.67 -10.63 -17.68
N PHE A 401 -32.12 -10.12 -18.83
CA PHE A 401 -31.57 -8.92 -19.47
C PHE A 401 -31.67 -7.71 -18.54
N ARG A 402 -32.86 -7.43 -18.00
CA ARG A 402 -33.09 -6.27 -17.13
C ARG A 402 -32.19 -6.29 -15.90
N GLN A 403 -32.04 -7.44 -15.26
CA GLN A 403 -31.16 -7.62 -14.09
C GLN A 403 -29.69 -7.43 -14.45
N LYS A 404 -29.20 -8.11 -15.50
CA LYS A 404 -27.80 -8.01 -15.90
C LYS A 404 -27.43 -6.60 -16.38
N ALA A 405 -28.30 -5.96 -17.16
CA ALA A 405 -28.11 -4.59 -17.62
C ALA A 405 -28.06 -3.60 -16.43
N ALA A 406 -29.00 -3.69 -15.49
CA ALA A 406 -29.01 -2.80 -14.31
C ALA A 406 -27.76 -2.96 -13.43
N ILE A 407 -27.28 -4.20 -13.23
CA ILE A 407 -26.05 -4.46 -12.47
C ILE A 407 -24.82 -3.92 -13.21
N HIS A 408 -24.80 -4.00 -14.55
CA HIS A 408 -23.72 -3.44 -15.35
C HIS A 408 -23.69 -1.91 -15.28
N GLU A 409 -24.84 -1.26 -15.50
CA GLU A 409 -24.98 0.21 -15.42
C GLU A 409 -24.62 0.75 -14.04
N ALA A 410 -25.02 0.06 -12.97
CA ALA A 410 -24.64 0.45 -11.61
C ALA A 410 -23.13 0.35 -11.36
N TRP A 411 -22.42 -0.51 -12.09
CA TRP A 411 -20.96 -0.62 -12.01
C TRP A 411 -20.25 0.41 -12.91
N THR A 412 -20.83 0.79 -14.06
CA THR A 412 -20.26 1.82 -14.95
C THR A 412 -20.47 3.24 -14.43
N ASP A 413 -21.43 3.46 -13.53
CA ASP A 413 -21.72 4.76 -12.93
C ASP A 413 -20.46 5.39 -12.29
N GLY A 414 -20.16 6.65 -12.67
CA GLY A 414 -18.99 7.41 -12.23
C GLY A 414 -17.62 6.94 -12.76
N LYS A 415 -17.52 5.83 -13.49
CA LYS A 415 -16.22 5.33 -14.01
C LYS A 415 -15.64 6.22 -15.10
N GLU A 416 -16.48 6.75 -15.99
CA GLU A 416 -16.02 7.69 -17.03
C GLU A 416 -15.44 8.97 -16.42
N GLU A 417 -16.10 9.54 -15.41
CA GLU A 417 -15.61 10.72 -14.71
C GLU A 417 -14.26 10.45 -14.05
N MET A 418 -14.11 9.30 -13.37
CA MET A 418 -12.85 8.86 -12.78
C MET A 418 -11.73 8.74 -13.82
N LEU A 419 -12.01 8.17 -14.99
CA LEU A 419 -11.02 8.00 -16.06
C LEU A 419 -10.61 9.33 -16.72
N GLN A 420 -11.48 10.33 -16.72
CA GLN A 420 -11.20 11.66 -17.29
C GLN A 420 -10.44 12.59 -16.34
N GLN A 421 -10.29 12.23 -15.06
CA GLN A 421 -9.51 13.04 -14.12
C GLN A 421 -8.06 13.20 -14.58
N LYS A 422 -7.49 14.38 -14.35
CA LYS A 422 -6.11 14.75 -14.70
C LYS A 422 -5.20 14.85 -13.46
N ASP A 423 -5.51 14.06 -12.45
CA ASP A 423 -4.78 13.94 -11.18
C ASP A 423 -3.29 13.60 -11.36
N TYR A 424 -2.93 12.94 -12.46
CA TYR A 424 -1.55 12.63 -12.83
C TYR A 424 -0.71 13.86 -13.21
N GLU A 425 -1.30 14.97 -13.66
CA GLU A 425 -0.55 16.17 -14.09
C GLU A 425 0.13 16.90 -12.90
N THR A 426 -0.41 16.72 -11.69
CA THR A 426 0.10 17.35 -10.46
C THR A 426 0.68 16.34 -9.46
N ALA A 427 0.77 15.07 -9.83
CA ALA A 427 1.22 14.00 -8.96
C ALA A 427 2.75 13.97 -8.77
N SER A 428 3.22 13.59 -7.59
CA SER A 428 4.63 13.27 -7.38
C SER A 428 4.99 11.89 -7.97
N LEU A 429 6.29 11.56 -8.06
CA LEU A 429 6.73 10.26 -8.58
C LEU A 429 6.19 9.06 -7.76
N SER A 430 6.03 9.21 -6.44
CA SER A 430 5.39 8.17 -5.63
C SER A 430 3.89 8.08 -5.88
N ASP A 431 3.23 9.22 -6.05
CA ASP A 431 1.79 9.28 -6.26
C ASP A 431 1.42 8.71 -7.64
N ILE A 432 2.18 9.03 -8.69
CA ILE A 432 1.93 8.50 -10.04
C ILE A 432 2.09 6.98 -10.08
N LYS A 433 3.09 6.41 -9.38
CA LYS A 433 3.27 4.96 -9.26
C LYS A 433 2.11 4.31 -8.51
N ALA A 434 1.59 4.96 -7.47
CA ALA A 434 0.40 4.49 -6.77
C ALA A 434 -0.85 4.57 -7.66
N LEU A 435 -1.00 5.62 -8.46
CA LEU A 435 -2.09 5.78 -9.43
C LEU A 435 -2.02 4.73 -10.54
N LEU A 436 -0.85 4.43 -11.08
CA LEU A 436 -0.64 3.35 -12.05
C LEU A 436 -1.08 2.00 -11.50
N LYS A 437 -0.70 1.66 -10.26
CA LYS A 437 -1.12 0.41 -9.62
C LYS A 437 -2.64 0.35 -9.39
N LYS A 438 -3.26 1.47 -9.03
CA LYS A 438 -4.73 1.56 -8.92
C LYS A 438 -5.40 1.39 -10.29
N HIS A 439 -4.80 1.96 -11.34
CA HIS A 439 -5.31 1.85 -12.71
C HIS A 439 -5.17 0.43 -13.26
N GLU A 440 -4.07 -0.27 -12.99
CA GLU A 440 -3.89 -1.69 -13.32
C GLU A 440 -4.95 -2.58 -12.64
N ALA A 441 -5.26 -2.31 -11.37
CA ALA A 441 -6.35 -3.00 -10.66
C ALA A 441 -7.72 -2.73 -11.31
N PHE A 442 -7.94 -1.50 -11.80
CA PHE A 442 -9.14 -1.15 -12.55
C PHE A 442 -9.20 -1.84 -13.92
N GLU A 443 -8.08 -1.92 -14.66
CA GLU A 443 -8.00 -2.66 -15.94
C GLU A 443 -8.29 -4.15 -15.76
N SER A 444 -7.82 -4.75 -14.66
CA SER A 444 -8.16 -6.13 -14.31
C SER A 444 -9.65 -6.31 -13.98
N ASP A 445 -10.27 -5.37 -13.27
CA ASP A 445 -11.71 -5.39 -12.96
C ASP A 445 -12.54 -5.21 -14.24
N LEU A 446 -12.13 -4.27 -15.11
CA LEU A 446 -12.70 -4.05 -16.43
C LEU A 446 -12.65 -5.33 -17.28
N ALA A 447 -11.50 -6.02 -17.34
CA ALA A 447 -11.40 -7.27 -18.08
C ALA A 447 -12.35 -8.36 -17.56
N ALA A 448 -12.59 -8.45 -16.24
CA ALA A 448 -13.52 -9.41 -15.65
C ALA A 448 -14.99 -9.12 -16.00
N HIS A 449 -15.33 -7.88 -16.37
CA HIS A 449 -16.67 -7.45 -16.74
C HIS A 449 -17.00 -7.67 -18.23
N GLN A 450 -16.01 -8.01 -19.07
CA GLN A 450 -16.19 -8.27 -20.50
C GLN A 450 -17.25 -9.35 -20.79
N ASP A 451 -17.15 -10.51 -20.13
CA ASP A 451 -18.09 -11.62 -20.28
C ASP A 451 -19.54 -11.22 -19.94
N ARG A 452 -19.72 -10.27 -19.01
CA ARG A 452 -21.06 -9.77 -18.67
C ARG A 452 -21.68 -8.99 -19.82
N VAL A 453 -20.90 -8.13 -20.49
CA VAL A 453 -21.37 -7.35 -21.64
C VAL A 453 -21.71 -8.27 -22.81
N GLU A 454 -20.86 -9.26 -23.09
CA GLU A 454 -21.10 -10.28 -24.11
C GLU A 454 -22.40 -11.06 -23.85
N GLN A 455 -22.65 -11.44 -22.59
CA GLN A 455 -23.91 -12.10 -22.20
C GLN A 455 -25.13 -11.19 -22.35
N ILE A 456 -25.02 -9.89 -22.02
CA ILE A 456 -26.13 -8.94 -22.20
C ILE A 456 -26.48 -8.83 -23.69
N ALA A 457 -25.47 -8.69 -24.55
CA ALA A 457 -25.65 -8.63 -26.01
C ALA A 457 -26.24 -9.93 -26.56
N ALA A 458 -25.76 -11.09 -26.12
CA ALA A 458 -26.28 -12.39 -26.53
C ALA A 458 -27.75 -12.60 -26.13
N ILE A 459 -28.14 -12.20 -24.91
CA ILE A 459 -29.54 -12.28 -24.45
C ILE A 459 -30.42 -11.32 -25.26
N ALA A 460 -29.95 -10.10 -25.55
CA ALA A 460 -30.68 -9.16 -26.40
C ALA A 460 -30.89 -9.73 -27.81
N GLN A 461 -29.87 -10.37 -28.40
CA GLN A 461 -30.01 -11.04 -29.70
C GLN A 461 -31.03 -12.18 -29.63
N GLU A 462 -30.99 -13.04 -28.60
CA GLU A 462 -31.96 -14.13 -28.43
C GLU A 462 -33.40 -13.62 -28.28
N LEU A 463 -33.60 -12.48 -27.58
CA LEU A 463 -34.90 -11.82 -27.48
C LEU A 463 -35.41 -11.30 -28.83
N ASN A 464 -34.52 -10.82 -29.70
CA ASN A 464 -34.88 -10.41 -31.07
C ASN A 464 -35.26 -11.61 -31.94
N GLU A 465 -34.50 -12.70 -31.88
CA GLU A 465 -34.76 -13.93 -32.65
C GLU A 465 -36.11 -14.55 -32.30
N LEU A 466 -36.56 -14.36 -31.05
CA LEU A 466 -37.86 -14.80 -30.56
C LEU A 466 -38.97 -13.76 -30.77
N GLU A 467 -38.74 -12.67 -31.50
CA GLU A 467 -39.73 -11.61 -31.78
C GLU A 467 -40.39 -11.05 -30.50
N TYR A 468 -39.58 -10.68 -29.50
CA TYR A 468 -40.08 -10.03 -28.28
C TYR A 468 -40.71 -8.66 -28.59
N TYR A 469 -41.85 -8.35 -27.97
CA TYR A 469 -42.63 -7.15 -28.29
C TYR A 469 -41.87 -5.83 -28.01
N ASP A 470 -41.01 -5.81 -26.99
CA ASP A 470 -40.22 -4.63 -26.58
C ASP A 470 -38.73 -4.75 -26.99
N SER A 471 -38.45 -5.54 -28.03
CA SER A 471 -37.11 -5.65 -28.63
C SER A 471 -36.48 -4.30 -28.98
N PRO A 472 -37.22 -3.28 -29.50
CA PRO A 472 -36.62 -1.97 -29.79
C PRO A 472 -36.00 -1.30 -28.56
N SER A 473 -36.67 -1.35 -27.40
CA SER A 473 -36.15 -0.77 -26.15
C SER A 473 -34.97 -1.55 -25.59
N VAL A 474 -35.03 -2.89 -25.66
CA VAL A 474 -33.92 -3.77 -25.27
C VAL A 474 -32.68 -3.49 -26.12
N ASN A 475 -32.85 -3.34 -27.44
CA ASN A 475 -31.74 -3.05 -28.36
C ASN A 475 -31.16 -1.65 -28.14
N ALA A 476 -32.00 -0.63 -27.95
CA ALA A 476 -31.54 0.72 -27.66
C ALA A 476 -30.69 0.74 -26.38
N ARG A 477 -31.14 0.05 -25.33
CA ARG A 477 -30.39 -0.06 -24.07
C ARG A 477 -29.12 -0.89 -24.21
N CYS A 478 -29.16 -2.01 -24.92
CA CYS A 478 -27.98 -2.83 -25.18
C CYS A 478 -26.93 -2.05 -25.97
N GLN A 479 -27.35 -1.28 -26.98
CA GLN A 479 -26.46 -0.44 -27.77
C GLN A 479 -25.80 0.63 -26.90
N GLN A 480 -26.56 1.31 -26.03
CA GLN A 480 -25.99 2.27 -25.08
C GLN A 480 -24.94 1.65 -24.16
N ILE A 481 -25.19 0.43 -23.66
CA ILE A 481 -24.23 -0.32 -22.84
C ILE A 481 -22.96 -0.63 -23.64
N CYS A 482 -23.09 -1.11 -24.88
CA CYS A 482 -21.94 -1.40 -25.73
C CYS A 482 -21.14 -0.14 -26.09
N ASP A 483 -21.83 0.95 -26.46
CA ASP A 483 -21.19 2.24 -26.78
C ASP A 483 -20.44 2.80 -25.57
N GLN A 484 -21.04 2.72 -24.38
CA GLN A 484 -20.38 3.11 -23.12
C GLN A 484 -19.18 2.20 -22.80
N TRP A 485 -19.31 0.90 -23.02
CA TRP A 485 -18.21 -0.05 -22.82
C TRP A 485 -17.00 0.25 -23.73
N ASP A 486 -17.25 0.49 -25.01
CA ASP A 486 -16.21 0.86 -25.97
C ASP A 486 -15.56 2.20 -25.59
N SER A 487 -16.37 3.19 -25.16
CA SER A 487 -15.88 4.47 -24.63
C SER A 487 -14.99 4.29 -23.41
N LEU A 488 -15.41 3.47 -22.43
CA LEU A 488 -14.62 3.14 -21.24
C LEU A 488 -13.29 2.48 -21.62
N GLY A 489 -13.28 1.56 -22.59
CA GLY A 489 -12.05 0.94 -23.10
C GLY A 489 -11.07 1.97 -23.66
N VAL A 490 -11.55 2.88 -24.52
CA VAL A 490 -10.74 3.96 -25.11
C VAL A 490 -10.23 4.94 -24.05
N LEU A 491 -11.08 5.35 -23.10
CA LEU A 491 -10.70 6.24 -22.01
C LEU A 491 -9.66 5.60 -21.08
N THR A 492 -9.82 4.31 -20.79
CA THR A 492 -8.88 3.53 -19.98
C THR A 492 -7.51 3.48 -20.64
N GLN A 493 -7.44 3.17 -21.93
CA GLN A 493 -6.19 3.16 -22.68
C GLN A 493 -5.53 4.54 -22.71
N LYS A 494 -6.28 5.60 -23.02
CA LYS A 494 -5.77 6.98 -23.02
C LYS A 494 -5.22 7.39 -21.66
N ARG A 495 -5.91 7.04 -20.57
CA ARG A 495 -5.44 7.31 -19.21
C ARG A 495 -4.17 6.51 -18.88
N SER A 496 -4.12 5.23 -19.26
CA SER A 496 -2.94 4.36 -19.08
C SER A 496 -1.71 4.94 -19.77
N GLU A 497 -1.84 5.34 -21.04
CA GLU A 497 -0.78 5.99 -21.81
C GLU A 497 -0.32 7.31 -21.18
N ALA A 498 -1.25 8.13 -20.69
CA ALA A 498 -0.94 9.40 -20.01
C ALA A 498 -0.22 9.18 -18.67
N LEU A 499 -0.65 8.20 -17.87
CA LEU A 499 -0.04 7.83 -16.61
C LEU A 499 1.40 7.33 -16.83
N GLN A 500 1.59 6.38 -17.75
CA GLN A 500 2.91 5.82 -18.08
C GLN A 500 3.86 6.88 -18.65
N ARG A 501 3.35 7.77 -19.52
CA ARG A 501 4.14 8.89 -20.05
C ARG A 501 4.59 9.82 -18.92
N THR A 502 3.70 10.17 -18.01
CA THR A 502 3.99 11.07 -16.89
C THR A 502 4.97 10.44 -15.91
N GLU A 503 4.79 9.15 -15.58
CA GLU A 503 5.76 8.39 -14.78
C GLU A 503 7.15 8.43 -15.41
N LYS A 504 7.27 8.08 -16.70
CA LYS A 504 8.56 8.06 -17.39
C LYS A 504 9.25 9.42 -17.39
N LEU A 505 8.48 10.51 -17.56
CA LEU A 505 9.01 11.87 -17.46
C LEU A 505 9.55 12.16 -16.05
N LEU A 506 8.77 11.85 -15.01
CA LEU A 506 9.18 12.05 -13.62
C LEU A 506 10.39 11.20 -13.23
N GLU A 507 10.47 9.93 -13.67
CA GLU A 507 11.64 9.07 -13.46
C GLU A 507 12.89 9.62 -14.16
N THR A 508 12.74 10.14 -15.38
CA THR A 508 13.86 10.76 -16.11
C THR A 508 14.37 11.98 -15.35
N ILE A 509 13.47 12.83 -14.86
CA ILE A 509 13.83 14.01 -14.08
C ILE A 509 14.50 13.62 -12.76
N ASP A 510 13.95 12.65 -12.04
CA ASP A 510 14.50 12.15 -10.77
C ASP A 510 15.94 11.61 -10.94
N GLN A 511 16.15 10.82 -12.00
CA GLN A 511 17.47 10.29 -12.35
C GLN A 511 18.48 11.40 -12.69
N LEU A 512 18.04 12.43 -13.43
CA LEU A 512 18.88 13.59 -13.74
C LEU A 512 19.20 14.41 -12.48
N TYR A 513 18.25 14.57 -11.55
CA TYR A 513 18.51 15.24 -10.27
C TYR A 513 19.53 14.48 -9.42
N LEU A 514 19.43 13.15 -9.40
CA LEU A 514 20.40 12.29 -8.71
C LEU A 514 21.78 12.38 -9.35
N GLU A 515 21.87 12.37 -10.69
CA GLU A 515 23.12 12.54 -11.42
C GLU A 515 23.76 13.90 -11.14
N PHE A 516 22.96 14.98 -11.17
CA PHE A 516 23.41 16.31 -10.77
C PHE A 516 23.99 16.29 -9.35
N ALA A 517 23.26 15.74 -8.38
CA ALA A 517 23.72 15.71 -6.98
C ALA A 517 25.03 14.94 -6.82
N LYS A 518 25.14 13.78 -7.49
CA LYS A 518 26.34 12.93 -7.47
C LYS A 518 27.58 13.63 -8.03
N ARG A 519 27.42 14.48 -9.05
CA ARG A 519 28.54 15.21 -9.69
C ARG A 519 28.83 16.55 -9.00
N ALA A 520 27.78 17.26 -8.58
CA ALA A 520 27.88 18.55 -7.93
C ALA A 520 28.60 18.47 -6.58
N ALA A 521 28.36 17.44 -5.77
CA ALA A 521 29.01 17.30 -4.46
C ALA A 521 30.55 17.23 -4.52
N PRO A 522 31.18 16.28 -5.25
CA PRO A 522 32.64 16.24 -5.35
C PRO A 522 33.21 17.46 -6.08
N PHE A 523 32.51 17.99 -7.09
CA PHE A 523 32.94 19.21 -7.77
C PHE A 523 32.93 20.43 -6.85
N ASN A 524 31.93 20.54 -5.98
CA ASN A 524 31.86 21.58 -4.95
C ASN A 524 33.02 21.48 -3.96
N ASN A 525 33.32 20.26 -3.47
CA ASN A 525 34.44 20.05 -2.56
C ASN A 525 35.79 20.37 -3.23
N TRP A 526 35.94 20.02 -4.52
CA TRP A 526 37.12 20.39 -5.29
C TRP A 526 37.26 21.92 -5.40
N MET A 527 36.17 22.66 -5.66
CA MET A 527 36.21 24.13 -5.67
C MET A 527 36.56 24.71 -4.31
N GLU A 528 36.06 24.14 -3.22
CA GLU A 528 36.41 24.57 -1.84
C GLU A 528 37.90 24.35 -1.55
N GLY A 529 38.42 23.15 -1.82
CA GLY A 529 39.86 22.87 -1.69
C GLY A 529 40.72 23.75 -2.58
N ALA A 530 40.31 23.98 -3.84
CA ALA A 530 41.02 24.89 -4.74
C ALA A 530 41.04 26.33 -4.21
N MET A 531 39.95 26.82 -3.62
CA MET A 531 39.93 28.15 -2.98
C MET A 531 40.88 28.20 -1.78
N GLU A 532 40.90 27.16 -0.95
CA GLU A 532 41.83 27.07 0.19
C GLU A 532 43.29 27.07 -0.27
N ASP A 533 43.66 26.23 -1.23
CA ASP A 533 45.02 26.12 -1.78
C ASP A 533 45.50 27.42 -2.43
N LEU A 534 44.60 28.12 -3.15
CA LEU A 534 44.93 29.40 -3.80
C LEU A 534 45.14 30.52 -2.78
N GLN A 535 44.44 30.47 -1.65
CA GLN A 535 44.51 31.46 -0.57
C GLN A 535 45.58 31.12 0.49
N ASP A 536 46.21 29.95 0.40
CA ASP A 536 47.19 29.49 1.37
C ASP A 536 48.41 30.42 1.47
N THR A 537 48.84 30.72 2.69
CA THR A 537 50.01 31.56 2.93
C THR A 537 51.27 30.73 2.93
N PHE A 538 52.25 31.08 2.08
CA PHE A 538 53.52 30.37 1.96
C PHE A 538 54.69 31.22 2.44
N ILE A 539 55.69 30.56 3.01
CA ILE A 539 56.97 31.14 3.39
C ILE A 539 58.05 30.34 2.68
N VAL A 540 58.91 31.04 1.93
CA VAL A 540 60.00 30.43 1.16
C VAL A 540 61.30 31.15 1.47
N HIS A 541 62.39 30.39 1.49
CA HIS A 541 63.73 30.89 1.80
C HIS A 541 64.74 30.65 0.66
N THR A 542 64.33 29.88 -0.35
CA THR A 542 65.15 29.53 -1.50
C THR A 542 64.40 29.69 -2.83
N ILE A 543 65.17 29.84 -3.92
CA ILE A 543 64.63 29.89 -5.28
C ILE A 543 63.98 28.55 -5.68
N GLU A 544 64.53 27.43 -5.23
CA GLU A 544 64.04 26.09 -5.59
C GLU A 544 62.65 25.83 -5.00
N GLU A 545 62.40 26.26 -3.76
CA GLU A 545 61.08 26.16 -3.12
C GLU A 545 60.01 26.94 -3.88
N ILE A 546 60.28 28.21 -4.24
CA ILE A 546 59.32 29.03 -4.97
C ILE A 546 59.11 28.56 -6.42
N GLN A 547 60.13 27.98 -7.06
CA GLN A 547 59.99 27.31 -8.35
C GLN A 547 59.12 26.05 -8.26
N GLY A 548 59.24 25.29 -7.17
CA GLY A 548 58.36 24.15 -6.87
C GLY A 548 56.90 24.58 -6.75
N LEU A 549 56.62 25.62 -5.97
CA LEU A 549 55.27 26.18 -5.82
C LEU A 549 54.72 26.75 -7.14
N SER A 550 55.56 27.43 -7.92
CA SER A 550 55.18 27.94 -9.25
C SER A 550 54.82 26.80 -10.21
N THR A 551 55.60 25.73 -10.21
CA THR A 551 55.35 24.54 -11.03
C THR A 551 54.05 23.83 -10.62
N ALA A 552 53.81 23.69 -9.31
CA ALA A 552 52.57 23.13 -8.79
C ALA A 552 51.35 23.98 -9.19
N HIS A 553 51.48 25.31 -9.15
CA HIS A 553 50.41 26.21 -9.59
C HIS A 553 50.14 26.11 -11.11
N GLU A 554 51.17 25.99 -11.95
CA GLU A 554 51.01 25.73 -13.38
C GLU A 554 50.31 24.40 -13.66
N GLN A 555 50.66 23.34 -12.93
CA GLN A 555 49.99 22.04 -13.02
C GLN A 555 48.51 22.15 -12.60
N PHE A 556 48.21 22.89 -11.52
CA PHE A 556 46.83 23.17 -11.12
C PHE A 556 46.07 23.92 -12.23
N LYS A 557 46.65 24.98 -12.81
CA LYS A 557 46.03 25.73 -13.92
C LYS A 557 45.73 24.85 -15.12
N ALA A 558 46.57 23.85 -15.41
CA ALA A 558 46.33 22.89 -16.49
C ALA A 558 45.07 22.02 -16.27
N THR A 559 44.61 21.85 -15.03
CA THR A 559 43.36 21.11 -14.72
C THR A 559 42.09 21.95 -14.87
N LEU A 560 42.20 23.29 -14.86
CA LEU A 560 41.04 24.20 -14.92
C LEU A 560 40.16 24.02 -16.17
N PRO A 561 40.69 23.79 -17.39
CA PRO A 561 39.84 23.54 -18.56
C PRO A 561 39.01 22.27 -18.44
N GLU A 562 39.54 21.22 -17.79
CA GLU A 562 38.79 19.99 -17.54
C GLU A 562 37.73 20.19 -16.44
N ALA A 563 38.07 20.94 -15.39
CA ALA A 563 37.11 21.33 -14.37
C ALA A 563 35.97 22.21 -14.93
N ASP A 564 36.24 23.10 -15.91
CA ASP A 564 35.18 23.87 -16.57
C ASP A 564 34.29 22.98 -17.44
N LYS A 565 34.83 21.96 -18.11
CA LYS A 565 34.03 20.96 -18.82
C LYS A 565 33.11 20.20 -17.86
N GLU A 566 33.60 19.83 -16.68
CA GLU A 566 32.79 19.18 -15.66
C GLU A 566 31.67 20.10 -15.16
N ARG A 567 31.98 21.38 -14.89
CA ARG A 567 30.98 22.41 -14.56
C ARG A 567 29.91 22.53 -15.64
N GLN A 568 30.31 22.64 -16.91
CA GLN A 568 29.38 22.76 -18.04
C GLN A 568 28.48 21.53 -18.15
N ALA A 569 29.01 20.33 -17.91
CA ALA A 569 28.23 19.11 -17.92
C ALA A 569 27.23 19.05 -16.74
N ILE A 570 27.64 19.44 -15.53
CA ILE A 570 26.75 19.55 -14.36
C ILE A 570 25.60 20.54 -14.64
N LEU A 571 25.91 21.72 -15.18
CA LEU A 571 24.90 22.72 -15.55
C LEU A 571 24.02 22.24 -16.71
N GLY A 572 24.59 21.47 -17.64
CA GLY A 572 23.87 20.83 -18.75
C GLY A 572 22.75 19.91 -18.26
N ILE A 573 23.02 19.12 -17.22
CA ILE A 573 22.00 18.26 -16.58
C ILE A 573 20.85 19.11 -16.03
N HIS A 574 21.15 20.17 -15.29
CA HIS A 574 20.12 21.06 -14.73
C HIS A 574 19.29 21.75 -15.83
N ASN A 575 19.94 22.20 -16.91
CA ASN A 575 19.26 22.83 -18.04
C ASN A 575 18.34 21.84 -18.78
N GLU A 576 18.74 20.58 -18.92
CA GLU A 576 17.88 19.56 -19.53
C GLU A 576 16.64 19.28 -18.66
N ILE A 577 16.79 19.24 -17.34
CA ILE A 577 15.64 19.14 -16.41
C ILE A 577 14.69 20.33 -16.63
N ALA A 578 15.21 21.56 -16.61
CA ALA A 578 14.41 22.77 -16.82
C ALA A 578 13.67 22.75 -18.17
N LYS A 579 14.32 22.26 -19.22
CA LYS A 579 13.74 22.11 -20.56
C LYS A 579 12.65 21.05 -20.60
N ILE A 580 12.83 19.90 -19.96
CA ILE A 580 11.79 18.85 -19.87
C ILE A 580 10.56 19.41 -19.15
N VAL A 581 10.76 20.07 -18.00
CA VAL A 581 9.67 20.68 -17.22
C VAL A 581 8.92 21.73 -18.04
N GLN A 582 9.64 22.63 -18.72
CA GLN A 582 9.04 23.67 -19.57
C GLN A 582 8.29 23.10 -20.77
N THR A 583 8.80 22.03 -21.39
CA THR A 583 8.20 21.43 -22.59
C THR A 583 6.90 20.70 -22.26
N TYR A 584 6.90 19.90 -21.18
CA TYR A 584 5.77 19.04 -20.83
C TYR A 584 4.86 19.62 -19.75
N HIS A 585 5.14 20.83 -19.26
CA HIS A 585 4.35 21.54 -18.24
C HIS A 585 4.09 20.68 -16.99
N VAL A 586 5.05 19.84 -16.63
CA VAL A 586 4.96 18.96 -15.46
C VAL A 586 5.07 19.84 -14.22
N ASN A 587 4.09 19.74 -13.33
CA ASN A 587 4.03 20.61 -12.16
C ASN A 587 5.03 20.12 -11.08
N MET A 588 6.29 20.53 -11.22
CA MET A 588 7.32 20.22 -10.24
C MET A 588 7.52 21.41 -9.29
N ALA A 589 6.86 21.34 -8.14
CA ALA A 589 7.19 22.16 -6.99
C ALA A 589 8.42 21.56 -6.29
N GLY A 590 9.63 21.78 -6.81
CA GLY A 590 10.79 21.17 -6.16
C GLY A 590 12.15 21.57 -6.68
N THR A 591 12.94 22.17 -5.80
CA THR A 591 14.40 22.09 -5.78
C THR A 591 14.87 20.63 -5.75
N ASN A 592 16.10 20.36 -6.19
CA ASN A 592 16.69 19.01 -6.19
C ASN A 592 16.58 18.37 -4.78
N PRO A 593 15.96 17.18 -4.62
CA PRO A 593 15.77 16.55 -3.31
C PRO A 593 17.04 15.87 -2.76
N TYR A 594 18.05 15.64 -3.59
CA TYR A 594 19.26 14.89 -3.23
C TYR A 594 20.44 15.76 -2.82
N THR A 595 20.37 17.07 -3.03
CA THR A 595 21.44 18.00 -2.65
C THR A 595 20.89 19.40 -2.38
N THR A 596 21.52 20.12 -1.47
CA THR A 596 21.25 21.54 -1.21
C THR A 596 22.00 22.46 -2.17
N ILE A 597 23.02 21.94 -2.88
CA ILE A 597 23.87 22.72 -3.78
C ILE A 597 23.06 23.10 -5.01
N ASN A 598 22.97 24.39 -5.29
CA ASN A 598 22.27 24.88 -6.47
C ASN A 598 23.25 25.31 -7.60
N PRO A 599 22.79 25.37 -8.86
CA PRO A 599 23.63 25.79 -9.99
C PRO A 599 24.23 27.20 -9.86
N GLN A 600 23.55 28.10 -9.13
CA GLN A 600 24.00 29.47 -8.93
C GLN A 600 25.20 29.52 -7.98
N GLU A 601 25.18 28.74 -6.91
CA GLU A 601 26.30 28.55 -5.97
C GLU A 601 27.52 27.96 -6.66
N ILE A 602 27.34 26.95 -7.53
CA ILE A 602 28.43 26.37 -8.32
C ILE A 602 29.09 27.44 -9.18
N ASN A 603 28.31 28.25 -9.89
CA ASN A 603 28.85 29.34 -10.72
C ASN A 603 29.56 30.41 -9.88
N ALA A 604 28.97 30.80 -8.75
CA ALA A 604 29.58 31.78 -7.85
C ALA A 604 30.93 31.31 -7.29
N LYS A 605 31.04 30.04 -6.87
CA LYS A 605 32.31 29.45 -6.41
C LYS A 605 33.32 29.33 -7.55
N TRP A 606 32.89 28.92 -8.73
CA TRP A 606 33.74 28.84 -9.91
C TRP A 606 34.35 30.20 -10.30
N ASP A 607 33.53 31.26 -10.29
CA ASP A 607 33.99 32.61 -10.58
C ASP A 607 35.00 33.09 -9.54
N LYS A 608 34.80 32.72 -8.26
CA LYS A 608 35.75 33.01 -7.18
C LYS A 608 37.08 32.29 -7.37
N VAL A 609 37.07 31.00 -7.74
CA VAL A 609 38.30 30.26 -8.11
C VAL A 609 39.01 30.95 -9.27
N ARG A 610 38.29 31.29 -10.35
CA ARG A 610 38.85 32.02 -11.51
C ARG A 610 39.45 33.37 -11.14
N GLN A 611 38.90 34.06 -10.15
CA GLN A 611 39.42 35.33 -9.67
C GLN A 611 40.70 35.16 -8.81
N LEU A 612 40.79 34.07 -8.05
CA LEU A 612 41.93 33.79 -7.17
C LEU A 612 43.18 33.31 -7.94
N VAL A 613 43.00 32.58 -9.05
CA VAL A 613 44.11 32.11 -9.90
C VAL A 613 45.09 33.23 -10.30
N PRO A 614 44.67 34.34 -10.94
CA PRO A 614 45.60 35.41 -11.31
C PRO A 614 46.19 36.15 -10.09
N GLN A 615 45.49 36.17 -8.95
CA GLN A 615 46.04 36.74 -7.72
C GLN A 615 47.17 35.87 -7.17
N ARG A 616 47.01 34.55 -7.24
CA ARG A 616 48.05 33.58 -6.85
C ARG A 616 49.26 33.65 -7.78
N ASP A 617 49.04 33.74 -9.09
CA ASP A 617 50.10 33.98 -10.08
C ASP A 617 50.94 35.21 -9.71
N GLN A 618 50.28 36.33 -9.43
CA GLN A 618 50.97 37.57 -9.05
C GLN A 618 51.77 37.44 -7.76
N ALA A 619 51.20 36.81 -6.72
CA ALA A 619 51.89 36.58 -5.45
C ALA A 619 53.13 35.68 -5.62
N LEU A 620 53.05 34.63 -6.45
CA LEU A 620 54.18 33.76 -6.77
C LEU A 620 55.27 34.49 -7.56
N ILE A 621 54.89 35.36 -8.52
CA ILE A 621 55.84 36.19 -9.29
C ILE A 621 56.59 37.17 -8.38
N GLU A 622 55.87 37.85 -7.48
CA GLU A 622 56.48 38.81 -6.53
C GLU A 622 57.45 38.11 -5.59
N GLU A 623 57.08 36.96 -5.05
CA GLU A 623 57.97 36.19 -4.18
C GLU A 623 59.16 35.62 -4.95
N HIS A 624 58.96 35.11 -6.17
CA HIS A 624 60.05 34.64 -7.02
C HIS A 624 61.05 35.75 -7.34
N ALA A 625 60.57 36.96 -7.65
CA ALA A 625 61.42 38.12 -7.86
C ALA A 625 62.20 38.50 -6.59
N ARG A 626 61.57 38.41 -5.41
CA ARG A 626 62.24 38.62 -4.11
C ARG A 626 63.35 37.60 -3.88
N GLN A 627 63.09 36.31 -4.08
CA GLN A 627 64.08 35.25 -3.91
C GLN A 627 65.23 35.35 -4.92
N GLN A 628 64.94 35.75 -6.17
CA GLN A 628 65.98 36.05 -7.16
C GLN A 628 66.86 37.22 -6.73
N ASN A 629 66.28 38.29 -6.19
CA ASN A 629 67.03 39.42 -5.66
C ASN A 629 67.90 38.99 -4.46
N ASN A 630 67.36 38.16 -3.56
CA ASN A 630 68.09 37.65 -2.40
C ASN A 630 69.33 36.82 -2.82
N GLU A 631 69.17 35.91 -3.79
CA GLU A 631 70.30 35.15 -4.35
C GLU A 631 71.33 36.04 -5.05
N ARG A 632 70.89 37.11 -5.74
CA ARG A 632 71.79 38.10 -6.34
C ARG A 632 72.61 38.81 -5.27
N LEU A 633 72.00 39.26 -4.18
CA LEU A 633 72.69 39.90 -3.05
C LEU A 633 73.70 38.94 -2.42
N ARG A 634 73.31 37.68 -2.14
CA ARG A 634 74.23 36.64 -1.64
C ARG A 634 75.47 36.51 -2.53
N ARG A 635 75.28 36.39 -3.85
CA ARG A 635 76.39 36.28 -4.81
C ARG A 635 77.24 37.55 -4.88
N GLN A 636 76.61 38.72 -4.83
CA GLN A 636 77.32 40.00 -4.89
C GLN A 636 78.28 40.15 -3.70
N PHE A 637 77.77 39.93 -2.48
CA PHE A 637 78.59 39.93 -1.27
C PHE A 637 79.70 38.87 -1.34
N ALA A 638 79.36 37.63 -1.73
CA ALA A 638 80.33 36.54 -1.80
C ALA A 638 81.45 36.81 -2.81
N ASN A 639 81.13 37.33 -4.00
CA ASN A 639 82.12 37.68 -5.02
C ASN A 639 83.12 38.73 -4.51
N GLN A 640 82.65 39.72 -3.75
CA GLN A 640 83.52 40.72 -3.15
C GLN A 640 84.32 40.14 -1.97
N ALA A 641 83.66 39.46 -1.03
CA ALA A 641 84.29 38.88 0.16
C ALA A 641 85.37 37.84 -0.19
N ASN A 642 85.13 36.99 -1.21
CA ASN A 642 86.08 35.98 -1.67
C ASN A 642 87.34 36.59 -2.32
N VAL A 643 87.32 37.87 -2.70
CA VAL A 643 88.51 38.60 -3.19
C VAL A 643 89.17 39.36 -2.04
N ILE A 644 88.36 40.01 -1.19
CA ILE A 644 88.83 40.86 -0.09
C ILE A 644 89.51 40.01 1.00
N GLY A 645 88.92 38.89 1.41
CA GLY A 645 89.45 38.02 2.46
C GLY A 645 90.90 37.57 2.18
N PRO A 646 91.16 36.90 1.04
CA PRO A 646 92.52 36.52 0.65
C PRO A 646 93.47 37.70 0.45
N TRP A 647 92.97 38.85 0.00
CA TRP A 647 93.78 40.07 -0.14
C TRP A 647 94.26 40.59 1.22
N ILE A 648 93.39 40.60 2.24
CA ILE A 648 93.76 40.97 3.62
C ILE A 648 94.82 40.01 4.14
N GLN A 649 94.61 38.70 3.97
CA GLN A 649 95.57 37.68 4.42
C GLN A 649 96.93 37.85 3.73
N THR A 650 96.95 38.02 2.41
CA THR A 650 98.18 38.22 1.63
C THR A 650 98.92 39.48 2.10
N LYS A 651 98.20 40.58 2.35
CA LYS A 651 98.80 41.83 2.84
C LYS A 651 99.33 41.70 4.27
N MET A 652 98.64 40.97 5.14
CA MET A 652 99.17 40.64 6.47
C MET A 652 100.47 39.83 6.37
N GLU A 653 100.50 38.80 5.53
CA GLU A 653 101.70 37.97 5.32
C GLU A 653 102.87 38.77 4.72
N GLU A 654 102.60 39.69 3.77
CA GLU A 654 103.60 40.59 3.21
C GLU A 654 104.19 41.57 4.23
N ILE A 655 103.36 42.14 5.12
CA ILE A 655 103.83 43.02 6.20
C ILE A 655 104.64 42.22 7.22
N GLY A 656 104.20 41.00 7.53
CA GLY A 656 104.95 40.04 8.34
C GLY A 656 106.32 39.74 7.73
N ARG A 657 106.38 39.48 6.43
CA ARG A 657 107.66 39.26 5.71
C ARG A 657 108.59 40.47 5.75
N ILE A 658 108.13 41.71 5.58
CA ILE A 658 109.03 42.88 5.69
C ILE A 658 109.67 42.98 7.08
N SER A 659 108.92 42.59 8.11
CA SER A 659 109.43 42.58 9.48
C SER A 659 110.50 41.51 9.69
N ILE A 660 110.53 40.45 8.88
CA ILE A 660 111.39 39.27 9.02
C ILE A 660 112.54 39.26 7.99
N GLU A 661 112.24 39.43 6.71
CA GLU A 661 113.18 39.41 5.57
C GLU A 661 113.74 40.81 5.33
N MET A 662 114.91 41.08 5.91
CA MET A 662 115.52 42.40 5.97
C MET A 662 116.70 42.56 5.01
N HIS A 663 116.42 42.59 3.71
CA HIS A 663 117.38 43.11 2.73
C HIS A 663 117.07 44.58 2.43
N GLY A 664 117.89 45.48 2.94
CA GLY A 664 117.78 46.93 2.70
C GLY A 664 118.03 47.77 3.94
N THR A 665 118.04 49.09 3.77
CA THR A 665 118.14 50.04 4.88
C THR A 665 116.80 50.16 5.61
N LEU A 666 116.79 50.70 6.84
CA LEU A 666 115.53 50.93 7.58
C LEU A 666 114.64 51.93 6.85
N GLU A 667 115.25 52.85 6.11
CA GLU A 667 114.61 53.81 5.24
C GLU A 667 113.90 53.13 4.05
N ASP A 668 114.52 52.11 3.44
CA ASP A 668 113.91 51.33 2.36
C ASP A 668 112.69 50.56 2.86
N GLN A 669 112.81 49.92 4.02
CA GLN A 669 111.71 49.19 4.63
C GLN A 669 110.55 50.10 5.04
N LEU A 670 110.85 51.25 5.64
CA LEU A 670 109.84 52.26 5.96
C LEU A 670 109.15 52.74 4.69
N THR A 671 109.90 52.95 3.60
CA THR A 671 109.34 53.33 2.30
C THR A 671 108.39 52.26 1.76
N HIS A 672 108.75 50.98 1.84
CA HIS A 672 107.89 49.86 1.45
C HIS A 672 106.63 49.75 2.33
N LEU A 673 106.75 49.92 3.65
CA LEU A 673 105.58 49.91 4.55
C LEU A 673 104.65 51.10 4.29
N ARG A 674 105.20 52.31 4.05
CA ARG A 674 104.40 53.49 3.66
C ARG A 674 103.71 53.28 2.30
N GLN A 675 104.33 52.54 1.38
CA GLN A 675 103.70 52.15 0.12
C GLN A 675 102.54 51.17 0.35
N TYR A 676 102.70 50.19 1.26
CA TYR A 676 101.62 49.28 1.64
C TYR A 676 100.50 49.98 2.40
N GLU A 677 100.80 50.90 3.32
CA GLU A 677 99.81 51.75 4.00
C GLU A 677 98.97 52.52 2.97
N LYS A 678 99.62 53.16 1.98
CA LYS A 678 98.91 53.82 0.87
C LYS A 678 98.07 52.84 0.06
N SER A 679 98.57 51.63 -0.20
CA SER A 679 97.80 50.58 -0.89
C SER A 679 96.58 50.14 -0.09
N ILE A 680 96.67 50.07 1.24
CA ILE A 680 95.57 49.71 2.14
C ILE A 680 94.53 50.83 2.17
N VAL A 681 94.95 52.09 2.34
CA VAL A 681 94.05 53.25 2.30
C VAL A 681 93.29 53.31 0.97
N ASN A 682 93.97 53.05 -0.16
CA ASN A 682 93.33 53.02 -1.47
C ASN A 682 92.32 51.88 -1.65
N TYR A 683 92.44 50.80 -0.86
CA TYR A 683 91.55 49.64 -0.93
C TYR A 683 90.31 49.80 -0.03
N LYS A 684 90.31 50.75 0.91
CA LYS A 684 89.20 51.05 1.83
C LYS A 684 87.83 51.19 1.16
N PRO A 685 87.66 51.85 -0.01
CA PRO A 685 86.34 51.96 -0.64
C PRO A 685 85.70 50.61 -1.00
N LYS A 686 86.49 49.55 -1.24
CA LYS A 686 85.95 48.21 -1.50
C LYS A 686 85.42 47.55 -0.23
N ILE A 687 86.02 47.83 0.92
CA ILE A 687 85.49 47.39 2.23
C ILE A 687 84.16 48.10 2.51
N ASP A 688 84.08 49.39 2.21
CA ASP A 688 82.84 50.17 2.38
C ASP A 688 81.72 49.70 1.45
N GLN A 689 82.07 49.30 0.21
CA GLN A 689 81.12 48.66 -0.70
C GLN A 689 80.63 47.31 -0.17
N LEU A 690 81.52 46.47 0.39
CA LEU A 690 81.13 45.19 0.98
C LEU A 690 80.22 45.37 2.20
N GLU A 691 80.49 46.39 3.03
CA GLU A 691 79.64 46.77 4.18
C GLU A 691 78.24 47.21 3.70
N GLY A 692 78.17 47.99 2.62
CA GLY A 692 76.90 48.36 1.97
C GLY A 692 76.13 47.13 1.44
N ASP A 693 76.82 46.19 0.80
CA ASP A 693 76.22 44.93 0.33
C ASP A 693 75.70 44.08 1.52
N HIS A 694 76.43 44.06 2.63
CA HIS A 694 76.00 43.35 3.85
C HIS A 694 74.75 43.99 4.47
N GLN A 695 74.68 45.32 4.51
CA GLN A 695 73.50 46.04 4.99
C GLN A 695 72.25 45.69 4.18
N LEU A 696 72.37 45.64 2.84
CA LEU A 696 71.26 45.23 1.95
C LEU A 696 70.82 43.78 2.20
N ILE A 697 71.75 42.87 2.51
CA ILE A 697 71.45 41.48 2.87
C ILE A 697 70.68 41.41 4.19
N GLN A 698 71.07 42.19 5.21
CA GLN A 698 70.38 42.24 6.50
C GLN A 698 68.98 42.85 6.40
N GLU A 699 68.83 43.93 5.63
CA GLU A 699 67.53 44.56 5.36
C GLU A 699 66.59 43.61 4.60
N ALA A 700 67.14 42.74 3.75
CA ALA A 700 66.41 41.68 3.07
C ALA A 700 66.16 40.43 3.95
N LEU A 701 66.57 40.45 5.23
CA LEU A 701 66.42 39.35 6.21
C LEU A 701 67.11 38.04 5.79
N ILE A 702 68.25 38.15 5.11
CA ILE A 702 69.05 37.01 4.68
C ILE A 702 70.18 36.80 5.69
N PHE A 703 70.23 35.63 6.34
CA PHE A 703 71.23 35.34 7.37
C PHE A 703 72.32 34.37 6.90
N ASP A 704 72.08 33.67 5.79
CA ASP A 704 72.97 32.65 5.25
C ASP A 704 73.52 33.06 3.87
N ASN A 705 74.78 32.70 3.62
CA ASN A 705 75.38 32.85 2.32
C ASN A 705 76.20 31.61 1.94
N LYS A 706 75.61 30.74 1.12
CA LYS A 706 76.25 29.51 0.63
C LYS A 706 77.41 29.71 -0.34
N HIS A 707 77.67 30.94 -0.80
CA HIS A 707 78.66 31.24 -1.84
C HIS A 707 80.01 31.71 -1.28
N THR A 708 80.13 31.88 0.03
CA THR A 708 81.38 32.30 0.68
C THR A 708 81.48 31.75 2.09
N ASN A 709 82.71 31.46 2.53
CA ASN A 709 83.01 31.13 3.93
C ASN A 709 83.38 32.39 4.75
N TYR A 710 83.55 33.54 4.09
CA TYR A 710 83.87 34.80 4.75
C TYR A 710 82.58 35.49 5.18
N THR A 711 82.39 35.66 6.49
CA THR A 711 81.34 36.52 7.03
C THR A 711 81.84 37.97 7.11
N MET A 712 80.93 38.94 7.21
CA MET A 712 81.34 40.34 7.35
C MET A 712 82.22 40.55 8.59
N GLU A 713 81.95 39.81 9.67
CA GLU A 713 82.76 39.87 10.89
C GLU A 713 84.21 39.42 10.67
N HIS A 714 84.44 38.36 9.90
CA HIS A 714 85.80 37.94 9.53
C HIS A 714 86.54 39.04 8.75
N ILE A 715 85.85 39.74 7.86
CA ILE A 715 86.44 40.83 7.06
C ILE A 715 86.72 42.06 7.93
N ARG A 716 85.82 42.45 8.83
CA ARG A 716 86.02 43.59 9.75
C ARG A 716 87.22 43.37 10.66
N VAL A 717 87.25 42.24 11.37
CA VAL A 717 88.36 41.90 12.27
C VAL A 717 89.67 41.80 11.49
N GLY A 718 89.67 41.12 10.33
CA GLY A 718 90.85 41.04 9.48
C GLY A 718 91.33 42.41 9.01
N TRP A 719 90.43 43.30 8.62
CA TRP A 719 90.78 44.65 8.17
C TRP A 719 91.32 45.53 9.30
N GLU A 720 90.68 45.52 10.47
CA GLU A 720 91.13 46.28 11.65
C GLU A 720 92.50 45.78 12.15
N GLN A 721 92.69 44.46 12.16
CA GLN A 721 93.98 43.86 12.51
C GLN A 721 95.06 44.22 11.49
N LEU A 722 94.74 44.27 10.19
CA LEU A 722 95.68 44.70 9.15
C LEU A 722 96.11 46.16 9.36
N LEU A 723 95.16 47.07 9.62
CA LEU A 723 95.43 48.47 9.92
C LEU A 723 96.29 48.66 11.18
N THR A 724 95.98 47.91 12.24
CA THR A 724 96.75 47.97 13.49
C THR A 724 98.16 47.41 13.28
N THR A 725 98.29 46.33 12.51
CA THR A 725 99.58 45.69 12.24
C THR A 725 100.50 46.61 11.42
N ILE A 726 100.00 47.22 10.34
CA ILE A 726 100.82 48.16 9.54
C ILE A 726 101.22 49.40 10.34
N ALA A 727 100.31 49.97 11.14
CA ALA A 727 100.61 51.14 11.96
C ALA A 727 101.65 50.82 13.04
N ARG A 728 101.52 49.65 13.69
CA ARG A 728 102.49 49.18 14.69
C ARG A 728 103.86 48.94 14.07
N THR A 729 103.96 48.22 12.95
CA THR A 729 105.25 47.94 12.32
C THR A 729 105.93 49.19 11.76
N ILE A 730 105.17 50.15 11.21
CA ILE A 730 105.71 51.46 10.82
C ILE A 730 106.31 52.16 12.03
N ASN A 731 105.56 52.27 13.14
CA ASN A 731 106.03 52.93 14.36
C ASN A 731 107.25 52.21 14.97
N GLU A 732 107.28 50.87 14.92
CA GLU A 732 108.43 50.08 15.36
C GLU A 732 109.69 50.42 14.54
N ILE A 733 109.58 50.51 13.20
CA ILE A 733 110.71 50.90 12.34
C ILE A 733 111.11 52.37 12.57
N GLU A 734 110.15 53.28 12.71
CA GLU A 734 110.41 54.70 12.97
C GLU A 734 111.17 54.91 14.29
N ASN A 735 110.78 54.21 15.36
CA ASN A 735 111.48 54.25 16.64
C ASN A 735 112.89 53.66 16.55
N GLN A 736 113.09 52.61 15.74
CA GLN A 736 114.41 52.04 15.50
C GLN A 736 115.34 53.02 14.75
N ILE A 737 114.82 53.74 13.75
CA ILE A 737 115.56 54.81 13.05
C ILE A 737 115.95 55.91 14.04
N LEU A 738 115.00 56.35 14.87
CA LEU A 738 115.22 57.44 15.83
C LEU A 738 116.28 57.06 16.89
N THR A 739 116.28 55.81 17.34
CA THR A 739 117.27 55.28 18.30
C THR A 739 118.66 55.19 17.70
N ARG A 740 118.77 54.69 16.45
CA ARG A 740 120.02 54.65 15.70
C ARG A 740 120.62 56.06 15.62
N ASP A 741 119.81 57.05 15.23
CA ASP A 741 120.25 58.43 15.01
C ASP A 741 120.59 59.15 16.32
N ALA A 742 119.78 59.00 17.37
CA ALA A 742 120.01 59.64 18.67
C ALA A 742 121.28 59.14 19.38
N LYS A 743 121.66 57.88 19.14
CA LYS A 743 122.80 57.23 19.80
C LYS A 743 124.06 57.16 18.93
N GLY A 744 124.00 57.71 17.71
CA GLY A 744 125.14 57.74 16.79
C GLY A 744 125.60 56.36 16.31
N ILE A 745 124.71 55.37 16.25
CA ILE A 745 125.04 54.00 15.83
C ILE A 745 125.21 53.97 14.31
N SER A 746 126.34 53.46 13.82
CA SER A 746 126.56 53.33 12.37
C SER A 746 125.65 52.27 11.74
N GLN A 747 125.37 52.39 10.44
CA GLN A 747 124.51 51.43 9.73
C GLN A 747 125.06 50.00 9.79
N ASP A 748 126.38 49.84 9.78
CA ASP A 748 127.03 48.53 9.86
C ASP A 748 126.90 47.90 11.27
N GLN A 749 127.05 48.71 12.33
CA GLN A 749 126.81 48.25 13.71
C GLN A 749 125.34 47.91 13.97
N MET A 750 124.41 48.71 13.43
CA MET A 750 122.99 48.42 13.51
C MET A 750 122.65 47.11 12.78
N ASN A 751 123.24 46.87 11.62
CA ASN A 751 123.10 45.61 10.88
C ASN A 751 123.69 44.42 11.65
N GLU A 752 124.82 44.59 12.35
CA GLU A 752 125.45 43.56 13.17
C GLU A 752 124.62 43.20 14.41
N PHE A 753 124.12 44.21 15.16
CA PHE A 753 123.21 44.01 16.28
C PHE A 753 121.92 43.31 15.85
N ARG A 754 121.41 43.66 14.67
CA ARG A 754 120.21 43.05 14.10
C ARG A 754 120.44 41.63 13.60
N ALA A 755 121.55 41.37 12.93
CA ALA A 755 121.93 40.02 12.50
C ALA A 755 122.11 39.09 13.72
N SER A 756 122.68 39.62 14.80
CA SER A 756 122.86 38.90 16.05
C SER A 756 121.51 38.62 16.74
N PHE A 757 120.65 39.63 16.87
CA PHE A 757 119.31 39.46 17.45
C PHE A 757 118.47 38.44 16.66
N ASN A 758 118.43 38.55 15.33
CA ASN A 758 117.67 37.63 14.48
C ASN A 758 118.24 36.20 14.43
N HIS A 759 119.54 36.02 14.67
CA HIS A 759 120.13 34.67 14.73
C HIS A 759 119.55 33.87 15.92
N PHE A 760 119.23 34.55 17.01
CA PHE A 760 118.71 33.95 18.23
C PHE A 760 117.18 34.00 18.34
N ASP A 761 116.50 34.88 17.60
CA ASP A 761 115.04 34.93 17.46
C ASP A 761 114.53 33.81 16.51
N ARG A 762 114.48 32.58 17.02
CA ARG A 762 114.13 31.39 16.22
C ARG A 762 112.65 31.31 15.86
N ASP A 763 111.78 31.87 16.71
CA ASP A 763 110.34 31.89 16.47
C ASP A 763 109.88 33.10 15.64
N HIS A 764 110.83 33.99 15.28
CA HIS A 764 110.64 35.18 14.48
C HIS A 764 109.55 36.09 15.07
N SER A 765 109.45 36.10 16.41
CA SER A 765 108.46 36.86 17.14
C SER A 765 108.81 38.35 17.26
N GLY A 766 110.02 38.73 16.86
CA GLY A 766 110.58 40.08 17.02
C GLY A 766 111.01 40.38 18.45
N LYS A 767 111.11 39.35 19.29
CA LYS A 767 111.42 39.43 20.72
C LYS A 767 112.31 38.25 21.11
N LEU A 768 113.31 38.50 21.97
CA LEU A 768 114.13 37.43 22.53
C LEU A 768 113.60 37.04 23.91
N GLY A 769 113.38 35.75 24.13
CA GLY A 769 113.17 35.23 25.47
C GLY A 769 114.44 35.38 26.33
N ALA A 770 114.31 35.26 27.66
CA ALA A 770 115.44 35.38 28.57
C ALA A 770 116.62 34.44 28.22
N GLU A 771 116.33 33.18 27.87
CA GLU A 771 117.37 32.22 27.47
C GLU A 771 118.03 32.56 26.13
N GLU A 772 117.26 33.07 25.17
CA GLU A 772 117.77 33.47 23.85
C GLU A 772 118.61 34.74 23.94
N PHE A 773 118.20 35.68 24.78
CA PHE A 773 118.99 36.88 25.07
C PHE A 773 120.28 36.56 25.83
N LYS A 774 120.24 35.63 26.80
CA LYS A 774 121.45 35.13 27.48
C LYS A 774 122.43 34.53 26.47
N ALA A 775 121.95 33.70 25.55
CA ALA A 775 122.75 33.12 24.48
C ALA A 775 123.31 34.20 23.52
N CYS A 776 122.51 35.22 23.20
CA CYS A 776 122.93 36.35 22.36
C CYS A 776 124.06 37.16 23.02
N LEU A 777 123.94 37.50 24.30
CA LEU A 777 124.98 38.21 25.06
C LEU A 777 126.30 37.42 25.12
N ILE A 778 126.24 36.12 25.37
CA ILE A 778 127.43 35.25 25.35
C ILE A 778 128.07 35.27 23.95
N SER A 779 127.27 35.20 22.89
CA SER A 779 127.77 35.22 21.51
C SER A 779 128.39 36.57 21.11
N LEU A 780 127.97 37.67 21.74
CA LEU A 780 128.52 39.01 21.55
C LEU A 780 129.76 39.28 22.41
N GLY A 781 130.16 38.30 23.24
CA GLY A 781 131.40 38.35 24.03
C GLY A 781 131.23 38.77 25.49
N PHE A 782 130.00 38.85 26.02
CA PHE A 782 129.77 39.07 27.45
C PHE A 782 130.00 37.78 28.23
N ASP A 783 130.84 37.83 29.27
CA ASP A 783 131.27 36.66 30.05
C ASP A 783 130.26 36.31 31.15
N ILE A 784 129.12 35.76 30.73
CA ILE A 784 128.04 35.30 31.63
C ILE A 784 128.26 33.81 31.91
N GLY A 785 128.97 33.50 32.99
CA GLY A 785 129.18 32.13 33.45
C GLY A 785 127.87 31.45 33.89
N ASN A 786 127.81 30.11 33.80
CA ASN A 786 126.68 29.31 34.33
C ASN A 786 126.76 29.13 35.87
N ASP A 787 127.48 30.00 36.57
CA ASP A 787 127.64 30.02 38.01
C ASP A 787 126.67 31.01 38.68
N ALA A 788 126.51 30.91 40.00
CA ALA A 788 125.57 31.76 40.74
C ALA A 788 125.86 33.28 40.58
N GLN A 789 127.10 33.62 40.21
CA GLN A 789 127.53 34.99 39.98
C GLN A 789 127.15 35.47 38.57
N GLY A 790 127.35 34.67 37.53
CA GLY A 790 126.84 34.97 36.18
C GLY A 790 125.30 35.00 36.10
N GLU A 791 124.60 34.18 36.89
CA GLU A 791 123.13 34.25 36.98
C GLU A 791 122.64 35.54 37.65
N ALA A 792 123.38 36.04 38.64
CA ALA A 792 123.09 37.32 39.29
C ALA A 792 123.40 38.52 38.37
N GLU A 793 124.48 38.43 37.60
CA GLU A 793 124.84 39.38 36.53
C GLU A 793 123.73 39.48 35.50
N PHE A 794 123.28 38.33 34.99
CA PHE A 794 122.22 38.25 34.00
C PHE A 794 120.87 38.74 34.54
N ALA A 795 120.52 38.42 35.80
CA ALA A 795 119.31 38.93 36.44
C ALA A 795 119.33 40.46 36.57
N ARG A 796 120.51 41.06 36.84
CA ARG A 796 120.70 42.51 36.89
C ARG A 796 120.50 43.14 35.51
N ILE A 797 121.15 42.58 34.48
CA ILE A 797 120.99 43.03 33.09
C ILE A 797 119.52 42.92 32.68
N MET A 798 118.86 41.79 32.97
CA MET A 798 117.45 41.56 32.69
C MET A 798 116.55 42.62 33.36
N SER A 799 116.85 43.06 34.59
CA SER A 799 116.04 44.12 35.23
C SER A 799 116.19 45.49 34.58
N ILE A 800 117.31 45.74 33.87
CA ILE A 800 117.57 46.99 33.15
C ILE A 800 116.88 46.96 31.78
N VAL A 801 116.93 45.81 31.10
CA VAL A 801 116.41 45.64 29.73
C VAL A 801 114.92 45.32 29.71
N ASP A 802 114.39 44.69 30.76
CA ASP A 802 112.96 44.44 30.95
C ASP A 802 112.46 44.94 32.32
N PRO A 803 112.31 46.27 32.51
CA PRO A 803 111.80 46.85 33.75
C PRO A 803 110.39 46.38 34.09
N ASN A 804 109.62 45.97 33.07
CA ASN A 804 108.22 45.57 33.21
C ASN A 804 108.05 44.08 33.52
N ARG A 805 109.14 43.30 33.58
CA ARG A 805 109.16 41.85 33.85
C ARG A 805 108.24 41.05 32.93
N LEU A 806 108.17 41.44 31.66
CA LEU A 806 107.41 40.70 30.64
C LEU A 806 108.10 39.41 30.21
N GLY A 807 109.38 39.21 30.58
CA GLY A 807 110.18 38.04 30.26
C GLY A 807 110.62 37.97 28.80
N VAL A 808 110.39 39.05 28.04
CA VAL A 808 110.68 39.15 26.61
C VAL A 808 111.36 40.48 26.32
N ILE A 809 112.45 40.41 25.57
CA ILE A 809 113.28 41.57 25.25
C ILE A 809 113.00 41.98 23.82
N THR A 810 112.49 43.20 23.67
CA THR A 810 112.29 43.80 22.35
C THR A 810 113.64 44.20 21.77
N PHE A 811 113.74 44.22 20.44
CA PHE A 811 114.95 44.70 19.75
C PHE A 811 115.36 46.12 20.16
N GLN A 812 114.37 46.97 20.50
CA GLN A 812 114.62 48.32 21.00
C GLN A 812 115.34 48.31 22.35
N ALA A 813 114.84 47.53 23.32
CA ALA A 813 115.47 47.39 24.64
C ALA A 813 116.87 46.77 24.53
N PHE A 814 117.05 45.83 23.59
CA PHE A 814 118.35 45.24 23.27
C PHE A 814 119.36 46.29 22.79
N ILE A 815 118.99 47.14 21.82
CA ILE A 815 119.85 48.25 21.36
C ILE A 815 120.13 49.23 22.51
N ASP A 816 119.11 49.53 23.31
CA ASP A 816 119.25 50.50 24.39
C ASP A 816 120.26 50.07 25.45
N PHE A 817 120.35 48.77 25.70
CA PHE A 817 121.37 48.17 26.54
C PHE A 817 122.76 48.21 25.91
N MET A 818 122.90 47.68 24.68
CA MET A 818 124.20 47.59 23.99
C MET A 818 124.87 48.96 23.78
N SER A 819 124.06 50.00 23.60
CA SER A 819 124.52 51.38 23.44
C SER A 819 124.85 52.09 24.77
N ARG A 820 124.30 51.66 25.91
CA ARG A 820 124.63 52.21 27.23
C ARG A 820 125.94 51.67 27.77
N GLU A 821 126.17 50.37 27.62
CA GLU A 821 127.42 49.70 28.04
C GLU A 821 128.67 50.21 27.29
N THR A 822 128.48 50.83 26.13
CA THR A 822 129.57 51.37 25.31
C THR A 822 129.89 52.84 25.59
N ALA A 823 129.18 53.52 26.51
CA ALA A 823 129.36 54.94 26.81
C ALA A 823 129.83 55.20 28.26
N ASP A 824 131.07 55.67 28.46
CA ASP A 824 131.67 56.02 29.77
C ASP A 824 130.92 57.20 30.48
N THR A 825 130.63 57.09 31.79
CA THR A 825 129.98 58.17 32.60
C THR A 825 130.81 58.64 33.81
N ASP A 826 130.98 59.96 33.98
CA ASP A 826 131.68 60.68 35.08
C ASP A 826 130.94 60.65 36.45
N THR A 827 131.66 60.67 37.59
CA THR A 827 131.14 60.46 38.97
C THR A 827 131.05 61.71 39.88
N ALA A 828 130.22 61.63 40.94
CA ALA A 828 129.94 62.67 41.95
C ALA A 828 131.17 63.35 42.56
N ASP A 829 132.27 62.59 42.73
CA ASP A 829 133.52 63.07 43.33
C ASP A 829 134.21 64.15 42.47
N GLN A 830 134.10 64.08 41.15
CA GLN A 830 134.66 65.10 40.26
C GLN A 830 133.93 66.44 40.41
N VAL A 831 132.62 66.41 40.63
CA VAL A 831 131.79 67.60 40.84
C VAL A 831 132.04 68.22 42.22
N MET A 832 132.17 67.39 43.27
CA MET A 832 132.57 67.85 44.61
C MET A 832 133.92 68.57 44.59
N THR A 833 134.88 68.01 43.85
CA THR A 833 136.22 68.60 43.69
C THR A 833 136.12 69.96 42.98
N SER A 834 135.25 70.08 41.98
CA SER A 834 135.02 71.33 41.25
C SER A 834 134.42 72.44 42.15
N PHE A 835 133.44 72.11 43.01
CA PHE A 835 132.89 73.08 43.96
C PHE A 835 133.87 73.48 45.07
N LYS A 836 134.76 72.56 45.49
CA LYS A 836 135.81 72.87 46.46
C LYS A 836 136.81 73.91 45.93
N VAL A 837 137.12 73.85 44.64
CA VAL A 837 137.95 74.87 43.96
C VAL A 837 137.21 76.22 43.92
N LEU A 838 135.92 76.21 43.59
CA LEU A 838 135.09 77.44 43.55
C LEU A 838 134.97 78.12 44.93
N ALA A 839 134.93 77.34 46.01
CA ALA A 839 134.84 77.84 47.39
C ALA A 839 136.18 78.34 47.97
N GLY A 840 137.29 78.20 47.23
CA GLY A 840 138.63 78.57 47.71
C GLY A 840 139.10 77.74 48.89
N ASP A 841 138.94 76.40 48.81
CA ASP A 841 139.28 75.40 49.84
C ASP A 841 138.49 75.51 51.16
N LYS A 842 137.45 76.33 51.21
CA LYS A 842 136.51 76.37 52.34
C LYS A 842 135.49 75.23 52.20
N ASN A 843 135.03 74.71 53.34
CA ASN A 843 133.99 73.67 53.37
C ASN A 843 132.56 74.23 53.16
N TYR A 844 132.46 75.51 52.83
CA TYR A 844 131.22 76.21 52.52
C TYR A 844 131.47 77.19 51.37
N ILE A 845 130.41 77.54 50.64
CA ILE A 845 130.44 78.55 49.58
C ILE A 845 129.38 79.62 49.86
N LEU A 846 129.66 80.87 49.53
CA LEU A 846 128.68 81.96 49.70
C LEU A 846 127.82 82.14 48.45
N ALA A 847 126.58 82.59 48.63
CA ALA A 847 125.69 82.92 47.51
C ALA A 847 126.31 83.91 46.53
N ASP A 848 127.09 84.88 47.02
CA ASP A 848 127.78 85.85 46.17
C ASP A 848 128.99 85.23 45.44
N GLU A 849 129.64 84.21 46.00
CA GLU A 849 130.71 83.45 45.32
C GLU A 849 130.11 82.62 44.18
N LEU A 850 128.97 81.95 44.40
CA LEU A 850 128.25 81.23 43.34
C LEU A 850 127.77 82.16 42.21
N ARG A 851 127.21 83.33 42.54
CA ARG A 851 126.78 84.33 41.53
C ARG A 851 127.92 84.94 40.75
N ARG A 852 129.15 84.94 41.30
CA ARG A 852 130.32 85.47 40.63
C ARG A 852 130.94 84.47 39.67
N GLU A 853 131.02 83.20 40.08
CA GLU A 853 131.76 82.17 39.35
C GLU A 853 130.87 81.33 38.41
N LEU A 854 129.55 81.29 38.63
CA LEU A 854 128.60 80.54 37.79
C LEU A 854 127.66 81.46 37.01
N PRO A 855 127.14 81.00 35.85
CA PRO A 855 126.06 81.65 35.14
C PRO A 855 124.83 81.91 36.04
N PRO A 856 124.05 82.98 35.80
CA PRO A 856 123.02 83.44 36.75
C PRO A 856 121.94 82.40 37.07
N ASP A 857 121.56 81.59 36.09
CA ASP A 857 120.59 80.51 36.21
C ASP A 857 121.13 79.34 37.06
N GLN A 858 122.40 78.98 36.87
CA GLN A 858 123.06 77.94 37.67
C GLN A 858 123.35 78.41 39.09
N ALA A 859 123.77 79.65 39.27
CA ALA A 859 124.03 80.23 40.58
C ALA A 859 122.76 80.26 41.44
N GLU A 860 121.64 80.77 40.91
CA GLU A 860 120.37 80.79 41.64
C GLU A 860 119.83 79.37 41.90
N TYR A 861 120.02 78.44 40.95
CA TYR A 861 119.66 77.04 41.14
C TYR A 861 120.45 76.39 42.29
N CYS A 862 121.77 76.61 42.35
CA CYS A 862 122.61 76.12 43.43
C CYS A 862 122.22 76.77 44.77
N ILE A 863 121.98 78.08 44.81
CA ILE A 863 121.57 78.79 46.04
C ILE A 863 120.23 78.28 46.57
N ALA A 864 119.27 77.99 45.68
CA ALA A 864 117.96 77.50 46.08
C ALA A 864 117.98 76.07 46.63
N ARG A 865 118.95 75.24 46.22
CA ARG A 865 119.03 73.82 46.57
C ARG A 865 120.13 73.46 47.57
N MET A 866 121.15 74.30 47.74
CA MET A 866 122.16 74.09 48.76
C MET A 866 121.61 74.46 50.14
N THR A 867 121.82 73.58 51.12
CA THR A 867 121.41 73.85 52.50
C THR A 867 122.40 74.81 53.17
N PRO A 868 121.96 75.61 54.17
CA PRO A 868 122.86 76.46 54.93
C PRO A 868 123.92 75.63 55.68
N TYR A 869 125.17 76.08 55.66
CA TYR A 869 126.27 75.41 56.34
C TYR A 869 126.24 75.69 57.86
N THR A 870 126.27 74.65 58.70
CA THR A 870 126.15 74.74 60.17
C THR A 870 127.45 74.43 60.92
N GLY A 871 128.61 74.48 60.25
CA GLY A 871 129.91 74.21 60.88
C GLY A 871 130.37 75.28 61.88
N PRO A 872 131.37 74.99 62.73
CA PRO A 872 131.90 75.93 63.73
C PRO A 872 132.54 77.20 63.15
N ASP A 873 132.86 77.19 61.85
CA ASP A 873 133.38 78.29 61.03
C ASP A 873 132.31 78.98 60.16
N ALA A 874 131.03 78.68 60.39
CA ALA A 874 129.92 79.23 59.62
C ALA A 874 129.83 80.76 59.75
N VAL A 875 129.86 81.44 58.60
CA VAL A 875 129.57 82.87 58.46
C VAL A 875 128.13 83.08 57.97
N PRO A 876 127.52 84.24 58.24
CA PRO A 876 126.16 84.53 57.78
C PRO A 876 126.04 84.37 56.26
N GLY A 877 125.18 83.46 55.79
CA GLY A 877 124.96 83.20 54.36
C GLY A 877 125.80 82.08 53.74
N ALA A 878 126.52 81.28 54.52
CA ALA A 878 127.27 80.12 54.05
C ALA A 878 126.35 78.95 53.60
N LEU A 879 126.66 78.35 52.45
CA LEU A 879 125.95 77.22 51.83
C LEU A 879 126.85 75.98 51.75
N ASP A 880 126.26 74.81 51.95
CA ASP A 880 126.94 73.51 51.89
C ASP A 880 126.82 72.89 50.49
N TYR A 881 127.93 72.87 49.75
CA TYR A 881 127.99 72.25 48.43
C TYR A 881 128.27 70.75 48.48
N MET A 882 128.76 70.20 49.60
CA MET A 882 129.06 68.77 49.71
C MET A 882 127.79 67.95 49.73
N SER A 883 126.82 68.33 50.59
CA SER A 883 125.50 67.69 50.61
C SER A 883 124.76 67.84 49.27
N PHE A 884 124.95 68.96 48.57
CA PHE A 884 124.35 69.18 47.25
C PHE A 884 124.94 68.26 46.17
N SER A 885 126.25 68.08 46.10
CA SER A 885 126.88 67.18 45.12
C SER A 885 126.54 65.70 45.38
N THR A 886 126.46 65.28 46.65
CA THR A 886 125.98 63.94 47.00
C THR A 886 124.50 63.75 46.69
N ALA A 887 123.66 64.79 46.82
CA ALA A 887 122.25 64.69 46.45
C ALA A 887 122.01 64.67 44.92
N LEU A 888 122.91 65.26 44.12
CA LEU A 888 122.76 65.31 42.67
C LEU A 888 123.28 64.06 41.96
N TYR A 889 124.34 63.45 42.49
CA TYR A 889 125.06 62.34 41.86
C TYR A 889 125.34 61.14 42.79
N GLY A 890 125.06 61.26 44.10
CA GLY A 890 125.14 60.14 45.02
C GLY A 890 123.96 59.21 44.80
N GLU A 891 124.28 57.94 44.58
CA GLU A 891 123.34 56.83 44.53
C GLU A 891 122.40 56.90 45.74
N SER A 892 121.19 57.39 45.48
CA SER A 892 120.10 57.30 46.44
C SER A 892 119.55 55.89 46.26
N ASP A 893 119.94 54.98 47.16
CA ASP A 893 119.37 53.63 47.28
C ASP A 893 117.84 53.67 47.09
N LEU A 894 117.40 53.21 45.92
CA LEU A 894 116.04 52.75 45.60
C LEU A 894 116.04 51.88 44.35
#